data_AF-A0A494XID1-F1
#
_entry.id   AF-A0A494XID1-F1
#
_cell.length_a   1.000
_cell.length_b   1.000
_cell.length_c   1.000
_cell.angle_alpha   90.00
_cell.angle_beta   90.00
_cell.angle_gamma   90.00
#
_symmetry.space_group_name_H-M   'P 1'
#
loop_
_entity.id
_entity.type
_entity.pdbx_description
1 polymer ?
#
loop_
_entity_poly.entity_id
_entity_poly.type
_entity_poly.pdbx_seq_one_letter_code
_entity_poly.pdbx_strand_id
1 'polypeptide(L)'
;MTLFSRNYSLKRILFLVCLTAMLAVAAAPSIPARAADVLIEDPVLEKAVREELNLPSGVTITRSDMAKVEYLFMRKSQTKDQLRSLKGLEYAVNLHELDAPGNRIEDVSPLAGLNKLAYLTLDDNNVKDISSLANLEGLQMLSISHNFLENLDVLPTMRSLSEVYFEDNNVRDLAPLLGVGQLRSITATNNAINLGDEATKSVIDALKQRNVKISGDIGKQKQAPSAFKETDPRLLTWTMADKQVSLPIRDYAYGNGVFVAVGPNGIVKSSKDGVQWQTYRTGYRGDFEVVVWGNGKFIAFGQRSFGARATDVWTSADGMNWTENAKGIVNDGYAGIRDAAWNGKRFVMVGGSNGSGYIYTSEDGLSWTRRAPNLIATNLTGVAWGNGTFVASGYEGGVAAVSKDGITWKKVKTSQPNYEQIWSMTFGGGTFVAVGDYTIMTSKDGFSWKYVPSKGFWSRVDWAKDRFILLGGDWTNQRKKDEWVQVSLTSKDGAKWVDAGLAATNKQDKTQRPNFALHNGKQYVAVTNVGAQTSTDAKTWRQAKRYPIEPLSLNAAAVGNGKLIAVGGYKDRDELKLSSMASLQLSQTGAWTGSQTESAYPLYSVVWTGSQFLGVGSKGTMKTSKDGVVWQALVSPTQESLYKVIKAGDRLYAVGEKGLILSSKDGKKWTKLKSNATGAINSIAWNGSTFVAVGESGLILVSKDGSNWTKVPRNFKGAYYDVAWGNGAFAVTTAGYYGNIDSSTILRSADGQKWTETDIEDGLTIRSARTGLYGISFVGGYFVAAGAEGSIFLSPDAINWSKQDVLTQEDLNAVVEYNGKIYVVGGHGTVLSADPDSLHKAQ
;
A
#
# COMPACT_ATOMS: atom_id res chain seq x y z
N MET A 1 79.85 -43.37 0.70
CA MET A 1 78.72 -44.26 0.42
C MET A 1 77.45 -43.53 0.86
N THR A 2 76.82 -42.71 0.00
CA THR A 2 75.74 -43.06 -0.97
C THR A 2 74.40 -43.33 -0.27
N LEU A 3 73.22 -42.83 -0.67
CA LEU A 3 72.78 -41.76 -1.59
C LEU A 3 71.21 -41.72 -1.47
N PHE A 4 70.61 -40.53 -1.53
CA PHE A 4 69.33 -40.13 -2.17
C PHE A 4 67.93 -40.74 -1.87
N SER A 5 67.04 -39.78 -1.52
CA SER A 5 65.68 -39.50 -2.07
C SER A 5 64.51 -40.45 -1.72
N ARG A 6 63.27 -40.01 -1.48
CA ARG A 6 62.42 -39.14 -2.32
C ARG A 6 61.19 -38.59 -1.56
N ASN A 7 60.57 -37.59 -2.17
CA ASN A 7 59.63 -36.60 -1.65
C ASN A 7 58.15 -36.85 -2.08
N TYR A 8 57.21 -36.28 -1.30
CA TYR A 8 55.86 -35.72 -1.60
C TYR A 8 54.72 -36.50 -2.31
N SER A 9 53.60 -36.61 -1.56
CA SER A 9 52.16 -36.32 -1.84
C SER A 9 51.47 -36.64 -3.19
N LEU A 10 50.23 -37.12 -3.04
CA LEU A 10 48.94 -36.78 -3.71
C LEU A 10 48.17 -37.93 -4.40
N LYS A 11 46.89 -38.00 -4.00
CA LYS A 11 45.66 -38.35 -4.75
C LYS A 11 45.28 -39.82 -4.98
N ARG A 12 44.10 -40.10 -4.38
CA ARG A 12 42.91 -40.80 -4.91
C ARG A 12 42.85 -42.35 -4.85
N ILE A 13 41.79 -42.79 -4.13
CA ILE A 13 40.75 -43.76 -4.57
C ILE A 13 41.14 -45.26 -4.36
N LEU A 14 40.37 -46.20 -3.80
CA LEU A 14 38.93 -46.40 -3.62
C LEU A 14 38.69 -47.59 -2.62
N PHE A 15 37.53 -47.61 -1.95
CA PHE A 15 36.66 -48.78 -1.68
C PHE A 15 37.01 -49.88 -0.64
N LEU A 16 35.93 -50.29 0.06
CA LEU A 16 35.72 -51.44 0.96
C LEU A 16 36.26 -51.35 2.40
N VAL A 17 35.36 -51.15 3.36
CA VAL A 17 34.84 -52.15 4.34
C VAL A 17 34.23 -51.39 5.53
N CYS A 18 32.90 -51.29 5.57
CA CYS A 18 32.13 -51.08 6.81
C CYS A 18 30.81 -51.85 6.68
N LEU A 19 30.86 -53.15 6.98
CA LEU A 19 29.70 -53.97 7.29
C LEU A 19 30.03 -54.67 8.63
N THR A 20 29.01 -54.83 9.47
CA THR A 20 28.99 -55.56 10.76
C THR A 20 29.30 -54.78 12.05
N ALA A 21 28.40 -53.87 12.42
CA ALA A 21 28.00 -53.66 13.82
C ALA A 21 26.58 -53.07 13.89
N MET A 22 25.61 -53.80 13.34
CA MET A 22 24.19 -53.65 13.70
C MET A 22 23.75 -54.97 14.33
N LEU A 23 23.57 -54.98 15.65
CA LEU A 23 22.55 -55.77 16.33
C LEU A 23 22.47 -55.33 17.80
N ALA A 24 21.23 -55.05 18.22
CA ALA A 24 20.74 -54.80 19.57
C ALA A 24 20.96 -53.40 20.20
N VAL A 25 20.09 -52.45 19.84
CA VAL A 25 19.44 -51.58 20.83
C VAL A 25 17.93 -51.62 20.59
N ALA A 26 17.21 -51.89 21.67
CA ALA A 26 15.80 -52.21 21.72
C ALA A 26 14.88 -51.06 21.25
N ALA A 27 13.72 -51.48 20.74
CA ALA A 27 12.64 -50.67 20.21
C ALA A 27 12.10 -49.64 21.22
N ALA A 28 12.29 -48.37 20.91
CA ALA A 28 11.30 -47.33 21.23
C ALA A 28 10.34 -47.24 20.02
N PRO A 29 9.02 -47.10 20.20
CA PRO A 29 8.13 -46.90 19.07
C PRO A 29 8.57 -45.63 18.34
N SER A 30 8.87 -45.75 17.05
CA SER A 30 9.02 -44.61 16.17
C SER A 30 7.74 -43.78 16.27
N ILE A 31 7.85 -42.56 16.76
CA ILE A 31 6.78 -41.57 16.56
C ILE A 31 6.67 -41.42 15.03
N PRO A 32 5.55 -41.76 14.39
CA PRO A 32 5.43 -41.55 12.96
C PRO A 32 5.64 -40.06 12.71
N ALA A 33 6.48 -39.71 11.73
CA ALA A 33 6.64 -38.34 11.27
C ALA A 33 5.22 -37.80 11.00
N ARG A 34 4.78 -36.81 11.79
CA ARG A 34 3.49 -36.16 11.58
C ARG A 34 3.51 -35.62 10.15
N ALA A 35 2.65 -36.16 9.30
CA ALA A 35 2.59 -35.77 7.90
C ALA A 35 2.38 -34.26 7.84
N ALA A 36 3.24 -33.55 7.11
CA ALA A 36 3.10 -32.11 6.96
C ALA A 36 1.85 -31.84 6.10
N ASP A 37 0.85 -31.21 6.72
CA ASP A 37 -0.41 -30.83 6.10
C ASP A 37 -0.14 -29.90 4.90
N VAL A 38 -0.78 -30.15 3.76
CA VAL A 38 -0.77 -29.27 2.58
C VAL A 38 -2.06 -28.47 2.55
N LEU A 39 -1.93 -27.14 2.53
CA LEU A 39 -3.07 -26.24 2.36
C LEU A 39 -3.29 -25.97 0.87
N ILE A 40 -4.41 -26.48 0.34
CA ILE A 40 -4.92 -26.11 -0.99
C ILE A 40 -6.05 -25.11 -0.76
N GLU A 41 -5.84 -23.85 -1.15
CA GLU A 41 -6.76 -22.76 -0.82
C GLU A 41 -7.97 -22.69 -1.76
N ASP A 42 -7.80 -23.15 -3.01
CA ASP A 42 -8.87 -23.15 -4.00
C ASP A 42 -9.70 -24.45 -3.89
N PRO A 43 -11.00 -24.37 -3.60
CA PRO A 43 -11.83 -25.56 -3.42
C PRO A 43 -12.00 -26.38 -4.70
N VAL A 44 -11.84 -25.78 -5.89
CA VAL A 44 -11.87 -26.50 -7.16
C VAL A 44 -10.61 -27.34 -7.31
N LEU A 45 -9.44 -26.76 -6.99
CA LEU A 45 -8.17 -27.47 -7.00
C LEU A 45 -8.14 -28.56 -5.93
N GLU A 46 -8.60 -28.28 -4.72
CA GLU A 46 -8.64 -29.26 -3.63
C GLU A 46 -9.48 -30.47 -4.03
N LYS A 47 -10.66 -30.22 -4.62
CA LYS A 47 -11.54 -31.28 -5.12
C LYS A 47 -10.85 -32.12 -6.21
N ALA A 48 -10.24 -31.48 -7.20
CA ALA A 48 -9.55 -32.18 -8.30
C ALA A 48 -8.39 -33.06 -7.78
N VAL A 49 -7.59 -32.54 -6.86
CA VAL A 49 -6.49 -33.28 -6.23
C VAL A 49 -7.01 -34.48 -5.42
N ARG A 50 -8.13 -34.31 -4.68
CA ARG A 50 -8.74 -35.41 -3.94
C ARG A 50 -9.25 -36.52 -4.86
N GLU A 51 -9.87 -36.14 -5.97
CA GLU A 51 -10.39 -37.09 -6.96
C GLU A 51 -9.24 -37.88 -7.59
N GLU A 52 -8.14 -37.21 -7.97
CA GLU A 52 -6.94 -37.84 -8.52
C GLU A 52 -6.30 -38.82 -7.52
N LEU A 53 -6.28 -38.45 -6.23
CA LEU A 53 -5.71 -39.28 -5.17
C LEU A 53 -6.68 -40.32 -4.61
N ASN A 54 -7.92 -40.36 -5.09
CA ASN A 54 -9.02 -41.18 -4.54
C ASN A 54 -9.21 -41.00 -3.01
N LEU A 55 -9.16 -39.75 -2.55
CA LEU A 55 -9.26 -39.39 -1.13
C LEU A 55 -10.67 -38.90 -0.75
N PRO A 56 -11.27 -39.42 0.34
CA PRO A 56 -12.54 -38.92 0.86
C PRO A 56 -12.48 -37.45 1.33
N SER A 57 -13.64 -36.79 1.35
CA SER A 57 -13.78 -35.47 1.99
C SER A 57 -13.46 -35.54 3.49
N GLY A 58 -12.74 -34.54 4.00
CA GLY A 58 -12.34 -34.47 5.42
C GLY A 58 -11.03 -35.19 5.78
N VAL A 59 -10.43 -35.95 4.86
CA VAL A 59 -9.08 -36.51 5.05
C VAL A 59 -8.04 -35.43 4.75
N THR A 60 -7.07 -35.21 5.63
CA THR A 60 -5.98 -34.25 5.38
C THR A 60 -5.13 -34.68 4.21
N ILE A 61 -4.90 -33.79 3.24
CA ILE A 61 -3.98 -34.01 2.13
C ILE A 61 -2.56 -33.71 2.62
N THR A 62 -1.66 -34.68 2.49
CA THR A 62 -0.28 -34.54 2.97
C THR A 62 0.69 -34.32 1.83
N ARG A 63 1.92 -33.86 2.13
CA ARG A 63 2.98 -33.77 1.10
C ARG A 63 3.28 -35.11 0.43
N SER A 64 3.17 -36.22 1.17
CA SER A 64 3.38 -37.56 0.59
C SER A 64 2.26 -37.96 -0.35
N ASP A 65 1.05 -37.40 -0.17
CA ASP A 65 -0.05 -37.63 -1.09
C ASP A 65 0.11 -36.76 -2.34
N MET A 66 0.45 -35.48 -2.18
CA MET A 66 0.75 -34.59 -3.31
C MET A 66 1.87 -35.14 -4.21
N ALA A 67 2.89 -35.79 -3.64
CA ALA A 67 3.95 -36.42 -4.42
C ALA A 67 3.48 -37.59 -5.32
N LYS A 68 2.25 -38.11 -5.14
CA LYS A 68 1.66 -39.14 -6.02
C LYS A 68 0.88 -38.56 -7.20
N VAL A 69 0.62 -37.24 -7.21
CA VAL A 69 -0.08 -36.57 -8.30
C VAL A 69 0.88 -36.43 -9.49
N GLU A 70 0.64 -37.20 -10.54
CA GLU A 70 1.44 -37.17 -11.79
C GLU A 70 0.68 -36.48 -12.93
N TYR A 71 -0.65 -36.50 -12.91
CA TYR A 71 -1.50 -35.91 -13.93
C TYR A 71 -2.63 -35.15 -13.26
N LEU A 72 -3.01 -33.98 -13.78
CA LEU A 72 -4.15 -33.24 -13.26
C LEU A 72 -4.90 -32.54 -14.39
N PHE A 73 -6.15 -32.97 -14.62
CA PHE A 73 -7.03 -32.46 -15.68
C PHE A 73 -8.20 -31.69 -15.06
N MET A 74 -8.19 -30.36 -15.23
CA MET A 74 -9.11 -29.41 -14.59
C MET A 74 -9.96 -28.66 -15.62
N ARG A 75 -10.45 -29.37 -16.63
CA ARG A 75 -11.32 -28.81 -17.68
C ARG A 75 -12.68 -28.40 -17.09
N LYS A 76 -13.26 -27.31 -17.61
CA LYS A 76 -14.57 -26.66 -17.30
C LYS A 76 -15.79 -27.57 -17.01
N SER A 77 -15.71 -28.88 -17.21
CA SER A 77 -16.85 -29.80 -17.18
C SER A 77 -17.30 -30.29 -15.79
N GLN A 78 -16.60 -29.99 -14.69
CA GLN A 78 -16.88 -30.69 -13.41
C GLN A 78 -17.40 -29.81 -12.26
N THR A 79 -17.36 -28.48 -12.35
CA THR A 79 -17.96 -27.59 -11.33
C THR A 79 -18.51 -26.30 -11.97
N LYS A 80 -19.51 -25.66 -11.35
CA LYS A 80 -19.99 -24.32 -11.76
C LYS A 80 -18.99 -23.21 -11.44
N ASP A 81 -17.94 -23.53 -10.70
CA ASP A 81 -16.95 -22.60 -10.16
C ASP A 81 -15.66 -22.67 -11.01
N GLN A 82 -14.97 -21.54 -11.13
CA GLN A 82 -13.73 -21.44 -11.93
C GLN A 82 -12.52 -21.34 -11.01
N LEU A 83 -11.50 -22.16 -11.26
CA LEU A 83 -10.23 -22.19 -10.53
C LEU A 83 -9.50 -20.85 -10.63
N ARG A 84 -9.01 -20.32 -9.50
CA ARG A 84 -8.27 -19.04 -9.42
C ARG A 84 -6.84 -19.19 -8.96
N SER A 85 -6.55 -20.15 -8.07
CA SER A 85 -5.23 -20.30 -7.45
C SER A 85 -4.68 -21.72 -7.62
N LEU A 86 -3.41 -21.81 -8.03
CA LEU A 86 -2.66 -23.07 -8.11
C LEU A 86 -1.92 -23.43 -6.81
N LYS A 87 -2.09 -22.63 -5.76
CA LYS A 87 -1.38 -22.81 -4.49
C LYS A 87 -1.72 -24.16 -3.84
N GLY A 88 -0.68 -24.87 -3.43
CA GLY A 88 -0.72 -26.27 -3.02
C GLY A 88 -0.06 -27.19 -4.04
N LEU A 89 -0.02 -26.83 -5.33
CA LEU A 89 0.67 -27.63 -6.35
C LEU A 89 2.20 -27.60 -6.23
N GLU A 90 2.79 -26.68 -5.47
CA GLU A 90 4.24 -26.67 -5.23
C GLU A 90 4.76 -27.96 -4.56
N TYR A 91 3.85 -28.77 -3.99
CA TYR A 91 4.14 -30.06 -3.38
C TYR A 91 3.94 -31.26 -4.33
N ALA A 92 3.34 -31.06 -5.51
CA ALA A 92 3.12 -32.09 -6.53
C ALA A 92 4.39 -32.35 -7.34
N VAL A 93 5.49 -32.69 -6.67
CA VAL A 93 6.85 -32.75 -7.24
C VAL A 93 7.03 -33.76 -8.38
N ASN A 94 6.06 -34.67 -8.56
CA ASN A 94 6.05 -35.64 -9.64
C ASN A 94 5.05 -35.32 -10.77
N LEU A 95 4.41 -34.15 -10.72
CA LEU A 95 3.47 -33.71 -11.75
C LEU A 95 4.16 -33.64 -13.10
N HIS A 96 3.63 -34.42 -14.05
CA HIS A 96 4.11 -34.56 -15.41
C HIS A 96 3.24 -33.76 -16.40
N GLU A 97 1.93 -33.71 -16.16
CA GLU A 97 0.99 -32.97 -17.00
C GLU A 97 -0.05 -32.21 -16.18
N LEU A 98 -0.23 -30.94 -16.52
CA LEU A 98 -1.25 -30.07 -15.97
C LEU A 98 -2.09 -29.49 -17.10
N ASP A 99 -3.37 -29.81 -17.10
CA ASP A 99 -4.32 -29.35 -18.11
C ASP A 99 -5.45 -28.58 -17.43
N ALA A 100 -5.39 -27.24 -17.44
CA ALA A 100 -6.28 -26.36 -16.70
C ALA A 100 -6.98 -25.25 -17.53
N PRO A 101 -7.51 -25.52 -18.73
CA PRO A 101 -8.09 -24.49 -19.57
C PRO A 101 -9.47 -24.02 -19.11
N GLY A 102 -9.82 -22.77 -19.41
CA GLY A 102 -11.15 -22.20 -19.16
C GLY A 102 -11.40 -21.78 -17.70
N ASN A 103 -10.32 -21.46 -16.98
CA ASN A 103 -10.34 -21.08 -15.57
C ASN A 103 -10.04 -19.56 -15.42
N ARG A 104 -9.66 -19.10 -14.23
CA ARG A 104 -9.28 -17.71 -13.91
C ARG A 104 -7.91 -17.65 -13.24
N ILE A 105 -7.00 -18.50 -13.67
CA ILE A 105 -5.63 -18.57 -13.14
C ILE A 105 -4.87 -17.33 -13.59
N GLU A 106 -4.22 -16.64 -12.65
CA GLU A 106 -3.35 -15.48 -12.88
C GLU A 106 -1.90 -15.78 -12.50
N ASP A 107 -1.69 -16.48 -11.38
CA ASP A 107 -0.39 -16.78 -10.80
C ASP A 107 0.02 -18.24 -11.07
N VAL A 108 1.10 -18.42 -11.83
CA VAL A 108 1.70 -19.73 -12.15
C VAL A 108 2.95 -20.03 -11.32
N SER A 109 3.30 -19.17 -10.34
CA SER A 109 4.46 -19.36 -9.47
C SER A 109 4.44 -20.64 -8.62
N PRO A 110 3.27 -21.22 -8.23
CA PRO A 110 3.25 -22.53 -7.57
C PRO A 110 3.86 -23.66 -8.41
N LEU A 111 3.98 -23.48 -9.74
CA LEU A 111 4.57 -24.47 -10.65
C LEU A 111 6.10 -24.37 -10.76
N ALA A 112 6.73 -23.31 -10.22
CA ALA A 112 8.12 -22.93 -10.48
C ALA A 112 9.17 -24.02 -10.19
N GLY A 113 8.87 -24.96 -9.29
CA GLY A 113 9.76 -26.05 -8.88
C GLY A 113 9.40 -27.44 -9.43
N LEU A 114 8.38 -27.54 -10.29
CA LEU A 114 7.85 -28.83 -10.77
C LEU A 114 8.64 -29.34 -11.98
N ASN A 115 9.92 -29.64 -11.78
CA ASN A 115 10.88 -29.94 -12.86
C ASN A 115 10.55 -31.19 -13.69
N LYS A 116 9.56 -31.99 -13.31
CA LYS A 116 9.05 -33.13 -14.09
C LYS A 116 7.89 -32.78 -15.02
N LEU A 117 7.36 -31.56 -14.94
CA LEU A 117 6.25 -31.10 -15.76
C LEU A 117 6.71 -31.01 -17.22
N ALA A 118 6.09 -31.82 -18.08
CA ALA A 118 6.39 -31.90 -19.51
C ALA A 118 5.30 -31.22 -20.36
N TYR A 119 4.05 -31.21 -19.91
CA TYR A 119 2.91 -30.67 -20.65
C TYR A 119 2.11 -29.71 -19.76
N LEU A 120 1.97 -28.47 -20.20
CA LEU A 120 1.24 -27.43 -19.48
C LEU A 120 0.23 -26.73 -20.39
N THR A 121 -1.05 -26.92 -20.11
CA THR A 121 -2.17 -26.28 -20.82
C THR A 121 -2.89 -25.31 -19.88
N LEU A 122 -2.85 -24.04 -20.24
CA LEU A 122 -3.42 -22.91 -19.50
C LEU A 122 -4.32 -22.04 -20.39
N ASP A 123 -4.82 -22.58 -21.51
CA ASP A 123 -5.66 -21.83 -22.44
C ASP A 123 -6.91 -21.23 -21.74
N ASP A 124 -7.41 -20.09 -22.21
CA ASP A 124 -8.60 -19.43 -21.64
C ASP A 124 -8.48 -19.16 -20.11
N ASN A 125 -7.40 -18.51 -19.70
CA ASN A 125 -7.14 -18.06 -18.34
C ASN A 125 -6.79 -16.56 -18.30
N ASN A 126 -6.24 -16.08 -17.18
CA ASN A 126 -5.85 -14.69 -16.99
C ASN A 126 -4.31 -14.52 -16.82
N VAL A 127 -3.51 -15.46 -17.32
CA VAL A 127 -2.04 -15.47 -17.12
C VAL A 127 -1.38 -14.37 -17.95
N LYS A 128 -0.46 -13.63 -17.32
CA LYS A 128 0.30 -12.51 -17.93
C LYS A 128 1.80 -12.73 -17.91
N ASP A 129 2.27 -13.34 -16.83
CA ASP A 129 3.68 -13.55 -16.57
C ASP A 129 3.91 -15.04 -16.34
N ILE A 130 4.90 -15.56 -17.06
CA ILE A 130 5.40 -16.93 -16.97
C ILE A 130 6.86 -16.97 -16.50
N SER A 131 7.43 -15.86 -16.04
CA SER A 131 8.81 -15.74 -15.56
C SER A 131 9.15 -16.74 -14.46
N SER A 132 8.19 -17.05 -13.59
CA SER A 132 8.35 -18.05 -12.53
C SER A 132 8.59 -19.47 -13.08
N LEU A 133 8.25 -19.73 -14.34
CA LEU A 133 8.45 -21.03 -15.00
C LEU A 133 9.88 -21.23 -15.52
N ALA A 134 10.80 -20.29 -15.26
CA ALA A 134 12.16 -20.30 -15.80
C ALA A 134 12.95 -21.60 -15.55
N ASN A 135 12.67 -22.30 -14.44
CA ASN A 135 13.39 -23.52 -14.07
C ASN A 135 12.77 -24.81 -14.63
N LEU A 136 11.69 -24.73 -15.40
CA LEU A 136 11.03 -25.88 -16.01
C LEU A 136 11.78 -26.35 -17.27
N GLU A 137 13.05 -26.74 -17.12
CA GLU A 137 13.91 -27.16 -18.24
C GLU A 137 13.38 -28.40 -19.00
N GLY A 138 12.55 -29.21 -18.33
CA GLY A 138 11.91 -30.40 -18.88
C GLY A 138 10.59 -30.15 -19.63
N LEU A 139 10.06 -28.93 -19.63
CA LEU A 139 8.78 -28.63 -20.28
C LEU A 139 8.90 -28.81 -21.80
N GLN A 140 8.03 -29.62 -22.38
CA GLN A 140 8.04 -29.98 -23.81
C GLN A 140 6.98 -29.21 -24.61
N MET A 141 5.83 -28.95 -23.99
CA MET A 141 4.72 -28.21 -24.59
C MET A 141 4.11 -27.21 -23.60
N LEU A 142 3.95 -25.97 -24.06
CA LEU A 142 3.25 -24.90 -23.35
C LEU A 142 2.09 -24.38 -24.22
N SER A 143 0.86 -24.61 -23.79
CA SER A 143 -0.33 -24.01 -24.37
C SER A 143 -0.87 -22.94 -23.43
N ILE A 144 -0.93 -21.69 -23.89
CA ILE A 144 -1.32 -20.51 -23.10
C ILE A 144 -2.09 -19.51 -23.97
N SER A 145 -2.86 -20.02 -24.93
CA SER A 145 -3.71 -19.21 -25.82
C SER A 145 -4.88 -18.58 -25.05
N HIS A 146 -5.46 -17.50 -25.57
CA HIS A 146 -6.57 -16.76 -24.91
C HIS A 146 -6.23 -16.34 -23.47
N ASN A 147 -5.07 -15.72 -23.30
CA ASN A 147 -4.57 -15.17 -22.04
C ASN A 147 -4.14 -13.70 -22.25
N PHE A 148 -3.30 -13.17 -21.38
CA PHE A 148 -2.80 -11.79 -21.43
C PHE A 148 -1.26 -11.73 -21.47
N LEU A 149 -0.61 -12.76 -22.01
CA LEU A 149 0.84 -12.86 -22.09
C LEU A 149 1.43 -11.78 -23.00
N GLU A 150 2.47 -11.09 -22.54
CA GLU A 150 3.15 -10.02 -23.30
C GLU A 150 4.57 -10.38 -23.72
N ASN A 151 5.25 -11.18 -22.90
CA ASN A 151 6.68 -11.43 -23.03
C ASN A 151 6.98 -12.94 -23.05
N LEU A 152 7.89 -13.33 -23.95
CA LEU A 152 8.37 -14.69 -24.17
C LEU A 152 9.81 -14.93 -23.67
N ASP A 153 10.42 -13.98 -22.98
CA ASP A 153 11.84 -13.97 -22.57
C ASP A 153 12.26 -15.18 -21.74
N VAL A 154 11.31 -15.83 -21.06
CA VAL A 154 11.58 -17.03 -20.26
C VAL A 154 11.69 -18.29 -21.12
N LEU A 155 11.07 -18.34 -22.30
CA LEU A 155 11.01 -19.56 -23.12
C LEU A 155 12.39 -20.16 -23.45
N PRO A 156 13.45 -19.37 -23.74
CA PRO A 156 14.80 -19.90 -23.95
C PRO A 156 15.37 -20.73 -22.80
N THR A 157 14.89 -20.57 -21.57
CA THR A 157 15.37 -21.36 -20.43
C THR A 157 14.76 -22.77 -20.41
N MET A 158 13.63 -22.97 -21.07
CA MET A 158 12.91 -24.25 -21.17
C MET A 158 13.56 -25.12 -22.27
N ARG A 159 14.69 -25.75 -21.94
CA ARG A 159 15.58 -26.41 -22.91
C ARG A 159 14.93 -27.53 -23.73
N SER A 160 13.88 -28.16 -23.19
CA SER A 160 13.14 -29.23 -23.86
C SER A 160 11.92 -28.74 -24.65
N LEU A 161 11.64 -27.44 -24.64
CA LEU A 161 10.42 -26.88 -25.22
C LEU A 161 10.41 -27.01 -26.73
N SER A 162 9.38 -27.68 -27.23
CA SER A 162 9.23 -28.02 -28.64
C SER A 162 7.95 -27.45 -29.25
N GLU A 163 6.94 -27.15 -28.44
CA GLU A 163 5.66 -26.61 -28.91
C GLU A 163 5.18 -25.48 -28.00
N VAL A 164 4.81 -24.33 -28.59
CA VAL A 164 4.31 -23.17 -27.85
C VAL A 164 3.10 -22.57 -28.54
N TYR A 165 1.95 -22.62 -27.87
CA TYR A 165 0.69 -22.10 -28.40
C TYR A 165 0.27 -20.86 -27.60
N PHE A 166 0.21 -19.69 -28.25
CA PHE A 166 -0.08 -18.41 -27.58
C PHE A 166 -0.99 -17.51 -28.42
N GLU A 167 -1.98 -18.09 -29.10
CA GLU A 167 -2.97 -17.28 -29.84
C GLU A 167 -3.75 -16.38 -28.88
N ASP A 168 -4.27 -15.25 -29.37
CA ASP A 168 -5.12 -14.35 -28.57
C ASP A 168 -4.46 -13.87 -27.27
N ASN A 169 -3.18 -13.51 -27.34
CA ASN A 169 -2.39 -12.89 -26.26
C ASN A 169 -1.95 -11.47 -26.64
N ASN A 170 -1.10 -10.81 -25.86
CA ASN A 170 -0.62 -9.44 -26.08
C ASN A 170 0.86 -9.39 -26.55
N VAL A 171 1.41 -10.50 -27.07
CA VAL A 171 2.82 -10.60 -27.44
C VAL A 171 3.16 -9.63 -28.57
N ARG A 172 4.28 -8.92 -28.43
CA ARG A 172 4.79 -7.96 -29.43
C ARG A 172 6.09 -8.42 -30.08
N ASP A 173 6.95 -9.07 -29.31
CA ASP A 173 8.28 -9.50 -29.72
C ASP A 173 8.36 -11.03 -29.82
N LEU A 174 8.84 -11.51 -30.97
CA LEU A 174 9.07 -12.94 -31.23
C LEU A 174 10.54 -13.34 -31.06
N ALA A 175 11.46 -12.38 -30.87
CA ALA A 175 12.90 -12.64 -30.78
C ALA A 175 13.28 -13.73 -29.77
N PRO A 176 12.64 -13.85 -28.59
CA PRO A 176 12.95 -14.94 -27.65
C PRO A 176 12.82 -16.35 -28.25
N LEU A 177 11.94 -16.55 -29.24
CA LEU A 177 11.76 -17.86 -29.90
C LEU A 177 13.01 -18.34 -30.64
N LEU A 178 13.92 -17.44 -31.01
CA LEU A 178 15.21 -17.81 -31.60
C LEU A 178 16.12 -18.53 -30.59
N GLY A 179 15.97 -18.24 -29.29
CA GLY A 179 16.70 -18.90 -28.20
C GLY A 179 16.16 -20.28 -27.84
N VAL A 180 14.95 -20.65 -28.28
CA VAL A 180 14.32 -21.94 -27.97
C VAL A 180 14.83 -23.01 -28.93
N GLY A 181 15.94 -23.68 -28.62
CA GLY A 181 16.66 -24.54 -29.56
C GLY A 181 15.87 -25.70 -30.17
N GLN A 182 14.96 -26.33 -29.42
CA GLN A 182 14.19 -27.52 -29.82
C GLN A 182 12.80 -27.20 -30.41
N LEU A 183 12.48 -25.92 -30.64
CA LEU A 183 11.17 -25.48 -31.11
C LEU A 183 10.80 -26.12 -32.46
N ARG A 184 9.59 -26.67 -32.56
CA ARG A 184 9.02 -27.34 -33.74
C ARG A 184 7.72 -26.72 -34.20
N SER A 185 6.90 -26.19 -33.29
CA SER A 185 5.57 -25.66 -33.61
C SER A 185 5.25 -24.42 -32.77
N ILE A 186 4.66 -23.41 -33.41
CA ILE A 186 4.04 -22.28 -32.72
C ILE A 186 2.66 -21.93 -33.29
N THR A 187 1.83 -21.29 -32.47
CA THR A 187 0.68 -20.49 -32.93
C THR A 187 0.79 -19.08 -32.36
N ALA A 188 0.50 -18.06 -33.20
CA ALA A 188 0.72 -16.65 -32.85
C ALA A 188 -0.38 -15.71 -33.36
N THR A 189 -1.53 -16.26 -33.75
CA THR A 189 -2.67 -15.48 -34.25
C THR A 189 -3.20 -14.52 -33.17
N ASN A 190 -3.71 -13.35 -33.58
CA ASN A 190 -4.37 -12.37 -32.72
C ASN A 190 -3.52 -11.83 -31.54
N ASN A 191 -2.23 -11.63 -31.78
CA ASN A 191 -1.30 -10.93 -30.88
C ASN A 191 -1.09 -9.46 -31.34
N ALA A 192 -0.16 -8.74 -30.70
CA ALA A 192 0.19 -7.35 -31.03
C ALA A 192 1.51 -7.26 -31.84
N ILE A 193 1.78 -8.27 -32.69
CA ILE A 193 3.03 -8.41 -33.44
C ILE A 193 3.02 -7.46 -34.64
N ASN A 194 4.07 -6.65 -34.81
CA ASN A 194 4.21 -5.77 -35.96
C ASN A 194 4.86 -6.51 -37.15
N LEU A 195 4.03 -7.10 -38.02
CA LEU A 195 4.52 -7.81 -39.22
C LEU A 195 5.21 -6.90 -40.26
N GLY A 196 5.05 -5.59 -40.15
CA GLY A 196 5.73 -4.62 -41.01
C GLY A 196 7.20 -4.40 -40.64
N ASP A 197 7.58 -4.74 -39.41
CA ASP A 197 8.91 -4.54 -38.87
C ASP A 197 9.94 -5.56 -39.43
N GLU A 198 11.12 -5.08 -39.81
CA GLU A 198 12.16 -5.90 -40.43
C GLU A 198 12.79 -6.91 -39.45
N ALA A 199 12.90 -6.56 -38.16
CA ALA A 199 13.41 -7.49 -37.15
C ALA A 199 12.42 -8.64 -36.93
N THR A 200 11.13 -8.32 -36.86
CA THR A 200 10.05 -9.32 -36.76
C THR A 200 10.03 -10.26 -37.97
N LYS A 201 10.14 -9.73 -39.19
CA LYS A 201 10.24 -10.55 -40.41
C LYS A 201 11.45 -11.47 -40.37
N SER A 202 12.60 -10.95 -39.94
CA SER A 202 13.85 -11.73 -39.81
C SER A 202 13.69 -12.89 -38.83
N VAL A 203 13.00 -12.68 -37.70
CA VAL A 203 12.69 -13.76 -36.74
C VAL A 203 11.80 -14.82 -37.40
N ILE A 204 10.72 -14.42 -38.08
CA ILE A 204 9.80 -15.35 -38.75
C ILE A 204 10.54 -16.17 -39.82
N ASP A 205 11.42 -15.55 -40.59
CA ASP A 205 12.21 -16.24 -41.61
C ASP A 205 13.22 -17.20 -41.00
N ALA A 206 13.88 -16.83 -39.90
CA ALA A 206 14.77 -17.72 -39.15
C ALA A 206 14.01 -18.93 -38.57
N LEU A 207 12.78 -18.74 -38.07
CA LEU A 207 11.93 -19.85 -37.60
C LEU A 207 11.55 -20.80 -38.75
N LYS A 208 11.19 -20.27 -39.93
CA LYS A 208 10.92 -21.08 -41.13
C LYS A 208 12.15 -21.86 -41.59
N GLN A 209 13.34 -21.25 -41.59
CA GLN A 209 14.59 -21.92 -41.92
C GLN A 209 14.92 -23.08 -40.96
N ARG A 210 14.49 -22.98 -39.70
CA ARG A 210 14.58 -24.04 -38.69
C ARG A 210 13.48 -25.12 -38.83
N ASN A 211 12.66 -25.07 -39.88
CA ASN A 211 11.48 -25.92 -40.09
C ASN A 211 10.45 -25.85 -38.94
N VAL A 212 10.37 -24.72 -38.25
CA VAL A 212 9.33 -24.48 -37.23
C VAL A 212 8.00 -24.27 -37.94
N LYS A 213 7.00 -25.11 -37.61
CA LYS A 213 5.64 -24.98 -38.13
C LYS A 213 4.95 -23.81 -37.43
N ILE A 214 4.67 -22.75 -38.18
CA ILE A 214 3.83 -21.64 -37.72
C ILE A 214 2.40 -21.96 -38.15
N SER A 215 1.57 -22.38 -37.19
CA SER A 215 0.16 -22.72 -37.41
C SER A 215 -0.74 -21.51 -37.10
N GLY A 216 -1.95 -21.50 -37.67
CA GLY A 216 -2.86 -20.35 -37.60
C GLY A 216 -2.60 -19.30 -38.69
N ASP A 217 -3.34 -18.19 -38.64
CA ASP A 217 -3.22 -17.09 -39.59
C ASP A 217 -2.40 -15.97 -38.94
N ILE A 218 -1.07 -16.11 -38.95
CA ILE A 218 -0.17 -15.11 -38.37
C ILE A 218 -0.37 -13.71 -38.98
N GLY A 219 -0.96 -13.61 -40.18
CA GLY A 219 -1.34 -12.34 -40.80
C GLY A 219 -2.44 -11.57 -40.07
N LYS A 220 -3.21 -12.23 -39.20
CA LYS A 220 -4.23 -11.61 -38.35
C LYS A 220 -3.65 -11.26 -36.99
N GLN A 221 -3.14 -10.04 -36.88
CA GLN A 221 -2.71 -9.44 -35.61
C GLN A 221 -3.71 -8.37 -35.18
N LYS A 222 -3.99 -8.25 -33.89
CA LYS A 222 -4.74 -7.10 -33.38
C LYS A 222 -3.87 -5.86 -33.51
N GLN A 223 -4.53 -4.72 -33.70
CA GLN A 223 -3.85 -3.45 -33.69
C GLN A 223 -3.10 -3.33 -32.37
N ALA A 224 -1.77 -3.21 -32.43
CA ALA A 224 -0.99 -2.88 -31.24
C ALA A 224 -1.63 -1.62 -30.63
N PRO A 225 -1.86 -1.56 -29.31
CA PRO A 225 -2.13 -0.30 -28.64
C PRO A 225 -1.07 0.67 -29.16
N SER A 226 -1.49 1.81 -29.70
CA SER A 226 -0.57 2.76 -30.34
C SER A 226 0.65 2.91 -29.46
N ALA A 227 1.83 2.53 -29.97
CA ALA A 227 3.08 2.62 -29.22
C ALA A 227 3.17 4.03 -28.64
N PHE A 228 3.19 4.12 -27.31
CA PHE A 228 3.29 5.37 -26.61
C PHE A 228 4.59 6.03 -27.04
N LYS A 229 4.49 7.11 -27.81
CA LYS A 229 5.53 8.12 -27.83
C LYS A 229 5.06 9.17 -26.85
N GLU A 230 5.84 9.38 -25.81
CA GLU A 230 5.81 10.62 -25.05
C GLU A 230 6.11 11.76 -26.05
N THR A 231 5.06 12.34 -26.64
CA THR A 231 5.19 13.35 -27.70
C THR A 231 5.44 14.75 -27.12
N ASP A 232 5.33 14.87 -25.79
CA ASP A 232 5.39 16.13 -25.07
C ASP A 232 6.06 15.94 -23.70
N PRO A 233 7.37 16.18 -23.54
CA PRO A 233 8.10 15.91 -22.31
C PRO A 233 7.96 17.04 -21.26
N ARG A 234 6.84 17.77 -21.27
CA ARG A 234 6.65 18.93 -20.38
C ARG A 234 6.27 18.47 -18.98
N LEU A 235 7.09 18.86 -18.01
CA LEU A 235 6.95 18.53 -16.59
C LEU A 235 6.77 19.81 -15.78
N LEU A 236 5.88 19.75 -14.79
CA LEU A 236 5.76 20.73 -13.73
C LEU A 236 6.54 20.26 -12.50
N THR A 237 7.12 21.20 -11.77
CA THR A 237 7.70 20.90 -10.46
C THR A 237 6.60 20.85 -9.42
N TRP A 238 6.19 19.63 -9.05
CA TRP A 238 5.22 19.41 -7.99
C TRP A 238 5.86 19.57 -6.62
N THR A 239 5.08 20.10 -5.68
CA THR A 239 5.46 20.25 -4.27
C THR A 239 4.30 19.79 -3.41
N MET A 240 4.57 18.97 -2.39
CA MET A 240 3.57 18.70 -1.37
C MET A 240 3.33 19.98 -0.56
N ALA A 241 2.07 20.35 -0.35
CA ALA A 241 1.76 21.47 0.51
C ALA A 241 2.26 21.17 1.93
N ASP A 242 3.15 22.01 2.46
CA ASP A 242 3.53 21.99 3.88
C ASP A 242 2.35 22.52 4.71
N LYS A 243 1.35 21.66 4.88
CA LYS A 243 0.14 21.99 5.62
C LYS A 243 0.41 22.12 7.12
N GLN A 244 1.64 21.86 7.59
CA GLN A 244 1.97 21.63 9.00
C GLN A 244 0.88 20.78 9.68
N VAL A 245 0.61 19.60 9.11
CA VAL A 245 -0.51 18.73 9.50
C VAL A 245 -0.09 17.64 10.47
N SER A 246 -1.05 17.14 11.23
CA SER A 246 -0.87 15.98 12.08
C SER A 246 -0.82 14.69 11.28
N LEU A 247 0.35 14.07 11.22
CA LEU A 247 0.50 12.76 10.59
C LEU A 247 0.63 11.69 11.67
N PRO A 248 0.22 10.44 11.38
CA PRO A 248 0.52 9.31 12.25
C PRO A 248 2.05 9.20 12.38
N ILE A 249 2.57 9.37 13.59
CA ILE A 249 3.99 9.12 13.89
C ILE A 249 4.05 7.76 14.56
N ARG A 250 4.91 6.88 14.05
CA ARG A 250 5.16 5.56 14.64
C ARG A 250 6.19 5.68 15.74
N ASP A 251 7.31 6.33 15.44
CA ASP A 251 8.43 6.45 16.36
C ASP A 251 9.25 7.73 16.18
N TYR A 252 10.12 8.04 17.15
CA TYR A 252 11.02 9.18 17.10
C TYR A 252 12.40 8.90 17.72
N ALA A 253 13.40 9.63 17.26
CA ALA A 253 14.75 9.63 17.80
C ALA A 253 15.29 11.06 17.93
N TYR A 254 16.28 11.25 18.82
CA TYR A 254 17.02 12.50 18.95
C TYR A 254 18.51 12.27 18.72
N GLY A 255 19.11 13.12 17.89
CA GLY A 255 20.49 12.99 17.48
C GLY A 255 20.98 14.23 16.75
N ASN A 256 22.26 14.56 16.84
CA ASN A 256 22.84 15.71 16.13
C ASN A 256 22.08 17.04 16.34
N GLY A 257 21.47 17.24 17.52
CA GLY A 257 20.68 18.44 17.82
C GLY A 257 19.29 18.49 17.16
N VAL A 258 18.84 17.40 16.54
CA VAL A 258 17.58 17.32 15.78
C VAL A 258 16.74 16.16 16.31
N PHE A 259 15.44 16.42 16.50
CA PHE A 259 14.42 15.40 16.68
C PHE A 259 13.94 14.93 15.32
N VAL A 260 13.86 13.62 15.14
CA VAL A 260 13.39 12.96 13.92
C VAL A 260 12.25 12.04 14.28
N ALA A 261 11.14 12.14 13.57
CA ALA A 261 9.97 11.30 13.72
C ALA A 261 9.67 10.61 12.39
N VAL A 262 9.25 9.34 12.42
CA VAL A 262 8.96 8.57 11.21
C VAL A 262 7.53 8.06 11.20
N GLY A 263 6.98 7.83 10.02
CA GLY A 263 5.58 7.44 9.85
C GLY A 263 5.30 6.71 8.54
N PRO A 264 4.01 6.58 8.18
CA PRO A 264 3.58 5.82 7.02
C PRO A 264 4.06 6.45 5.70
N ASN A 265 4.11 5.64 4.64
CA ASN A 265 4.42 6.09 3.26
C ASN A 265 5.72 6.90 3.14
N GLY A 266 6.79 6.46 3.81
CA GLY A 266 8.11 7.09 3.74
C GLY A 266 8.19 8.50 4.32
N ILE A 267 7.20 8.89 5.14
CA ILE A 267 7.17 10.21 5.78
C ILE A 267 8.18 10.26 6.92
N VAL A 268 8.97 11.33 6.93
CA VAL A 268 9.85 11.69 8.03
C VAL A 268 9.57 13.14 8.42
N LYS A 269 9.65 13.45 9.70
CA LYS A 269 9.62 14.83 10.19
C LYS A 269 10.87 15.14 10.98
N SER A 270 11.39 16.36 10.84
CA SER A 270 12.49 16.84 11.67
C SER A 270 12.11 18.12 12.41
N SER A 271 12.69 18.30 13.60
CA SER A 271 12.48 19.48 14.43
C SER A 271 13.71 19.77 15.28
N LYS A 272 14.05 21.06 15.45
CA LYS A 272 15.12 21.49 16.37
C LYS A 272 14.62 21.73 17.79
N ASP A 273 13.32 21.99 17.97
CA ASP A 273 12.73 22.39 19.25
C ASP A 273 11.64 21.41 19.76
N GLY A 274 11.32 20.38 18.98
CA GLY A 274 10.26 19.41 19.26
C GLY A 274 8.84 19.96 19.11
N VAL A 275 8.68 21.24 18.76
CA VAL A 275 7.40 21.94 18.65
C VAL A 275 7.07 22.23 17.18
N GLN A 276 7.98 22.84 16.44
CA GLN A 276 7.84 23.11 15.00
C GLN A 276 8.48 21.96 14.23
N TRP A 277 7.66 21.22 13.49
CA TRP A 277 8.10 20.06 12.71
C TRP A 277 7.99 20.35 11.23
N GLN A 278 9.07 20.08 10.50
CA GLN A 278 9.08 20.11 9.04
C GLN A 278 8.98 18.69 8.50
N THR A 279 8.18 18.50 7.46
CA THR A 279 7.93 17.18 6.86
C THR A 279 8.81 16.97 5.61
N TYR A 280 9.38 15.78 5.50
CA TYR A 280 10.22 15.30 4.41
C TYR A 280 9.67 13.95 3.93
N ARG A 281 9.83 13.64 2.65
CA ARG A 281 9.55 12.30 2.11
C ARG A 281 10.81 11.73 1.50
N THR A 282 11.09 10.48 1.82
CA THR A 282 12.32 9.80 1.38
C THR A 282 12.19 9.18 -0.02
N GLY A 283 10.98 9.15 -0.60
CA GLY A 283 10.65 8.33 -1.77
C GLY A 283 10.34 6.87 -1.43
N TYR A 284 10.45 6.49 -0.15
CA TYR A 284 10.09 5.15 0.33
C TYR A 284 8.59 4.91 0.23
N ARG A 285 8.21 3.76 -0.36
CA ARG A 285 6.82 3.36 -0.63
C ARG A 285 6.19 2.53 0.50
N GLY A 286 6.91 2.34 1.62
CA GLY A 286 6.43 1.59 2.78
C GLY A 286 6.26 2.46 4.02
N ASP A 287 5.86 1.82 5.11
CA ASP A 287 5.72 2.47 6.41
C ASP A 287 7.01 2.35 7.21
N PHE A 288 7.53 3.48 7.70
CA PHE A 288 8.58 3.46 8.70
C PHE A 288 7.97 3.21 10.07
N GLU A 289 8.45 2.17 10.75
CA GLU A 289 7.94 1.74 12.05
C GLU A 289 8.84 2.19 13.21
N VAL A 290 10.15 2.20 12.99
CA VAL A 290 11.16 2.45 14.03
C VAL A 290 12.22 3.40 13.51
N VAL A 291 12.69 4.31 14.37
CA VAL A 291 13.87 5.14 14.08
C VAL A 291 14.80 5.20 15.29
N VAL A 292 16.10 5.01 15.06
CA VAL A 292 17.12 5.06 16.12
C VAL A 292 18.27 5.97 15.71
N TRP A 293 18.83 6.69 16.68
CA TRP A 293 20.08 7.44 16.52
C TRP A 293 21.25 6.69 17.14
N GLY A 294 22.33 6.55 16.38
CA GLY A 294 23.58 5.98 16.87
C GLY A 294 24.67 6.08 15.82
N ASN A 295 25.93 5.92 16.23
CA ASN A 295 27.09 5.95 15.33
C ASN A 295 27.07 7.13 14.31
N GLY A 296 26.63 8.31 14.76
CA GLY A 296 26.59 9.54 13.95
C GLY A 296 25.46 9.63 12.91
N LYS A 297 24.46 8.74 12.93
CA LYS A 297 23.35 8.76 11.97
C LYS A 297 22.02 8.28 12.57
N PHE A 298 20.94 8.72 11.95
CA PHE A 298 19.61 8.14 12.08
C PHE A 298 19.51 6.89 11.20
N ILE A 299 18.82 5.89 11.70
CA ILE A 299 18.48 4.67 10.97
C ILE A 299 16.97 4.45 11.13
N ALA A 300 16.25 4.41 10.02
CA ALA A 300 14.82 4.11 9.98
C ALA A 300 14.59 2.73 9.37
N PHE A 301 13.65 1.99 9.96
CA PHE A 301 13.28 0.65 9.53
C PHE A 301 11.82 0.66 9.08
N GLY A 302 11.55 0.07 7.92
CA GLY A 302 10.21 0.04 7.38
C GLY A 302 9.87 -1.24 6.63
N GLN A 303 8.59 -1.38 6.27
CA GLN A 303 8.08 -2.47 5.45
C GLN A 303 7.17 -1.94 4.34
N ARG A 304 7.42 -2.36 3.09
CA ARG A 304 6.60 -1.96 1.91
C ARG A 304 5.17 -2.50 1.92
N SER A 305 4.92 -3.56 2.68
CA SER A 305 3.59 -4.12 2.88
C SER A 305 3.57 -4.88 4.19
N PHE A 306 2.41 -4.92 4.86
CA PHE A 306 2.24 -5.69 6.08
C PHE A 306 2.58 -7.17 5.79
N GLY A 307 3.65 -7.64 6.41
CA GLY A 307 4.13 -9.00 6.24
C GLY A 307 5.15 -9.22 5.10
N ALA A 308 5.77 -8.17 4.58
CA ALA A 308 6.93 -8.34 3.71
C ALA A 308 8.03 -9.18 4.40
N ARG A 309 8.64 -10.11 3.66
CA ARG A 309 9.76 -10.94 4.14
C ARG A 309 11.09 -10.18 4.23
N ALA A 310 11.09 -8.88 3.93
CA ALA A 310 12.24 -8.02 4.05
C ALA A 310 11.87 -6.76 4.86
N THR A 311 12.81 -6.32 5.70
CA THR A 311 12.77 -5.01 6.34
C THR A 311 13.69 -4.08 5.57
N ASP A 312 13.17 -2.93 5.15
CA ASP A 312 13.95 -1.90 4.49
C ASP A 312 14.68 -1.04 5.51
N VAL A 313 15.93 -0.70 5.22
CA VAL A 313 16.80 0.08 6.10
C VAL A 313 17.17 1.37 5.39
N TRP A 314 16.91 2.49 6.05
CA TRP A 314 17.22 3.81 5.53
C TRP A 314 18.10 4.56 6.52
N THR A 315 19.01 5.39 6.04
CA THR A 315 19.91 6.17 6.90
C THR A 315 19.93 7.64 6.55
N SER A 316 20.19 8.47 7.55
CA SER A 316 20.34 9.92 7.39
C SER A 316 21.29 10.48 8.44
N ALA A 317 22.19 11.39 8.05
CA ALA A 317 23.06 12.09 9.00
C ALA A 317 22.39 13.29 9.69
N ASP A 318 21.38 13.87 9.03
CA ASP A 318 20.76 15.15 9.39
C ASP A 318 19.26 15.05 9.69
N GLY A 319 18.66 13.88 9.47
CA GLY A 319 17.23 13.63 9.66
C GLY A 319 16.34 14.16 8.54
N MET A 320 16.93 14.70 7.48
CA MET A 320 16.24 15.38 6.37
C MET A 320 16.51 14.68 5.04
N ASN A 321 17.78 14.32 4.79
CA ASN A 321 18.22 13.62 3.59
C ASN A 321 18.42 12.14 3.91
N TRP A 322 17.65 11.27 3.26
CA TRP A 322 17.61 9.84 3.54
C TRP A 322 18.06 9.02 2.35
N THR A 323 18.82 7.95 2.63
CA THR A 323 19.31 7.03 1.61
C THR A 323 18.92 5.60 1.97
N GLU A 324 18.35 4.88 0.98
CA GLU A 324 18.01 3.47 1.10
C GLU A 324 19.28 2.60 1.11
N ASN A 325 19.31 1.62 2.00
CA ASN A 325 20.26 0.53 1.93
C ASN A 325 19.67 -0.61 1.10
N ALA A 326 20.13 -0.76 -0.15
CA ALA A 326 19.64 -1.74 -1.12
C ALA A 326 19.67 -3.21 -0.64
N LYS A 327 20.47 -3.55 0.37
CA LYS A 327 20.53 -4.92 0.90
C LYS A 327 19.35 -5.26 1.83
N GLY A 328 18.76 -4.27 2.50
CA GLY A 328 17.74 -4.47 3.52
C GLY A 328 18.13 -5.50 4.61
N ILE A 329 17.12 -6.10 5.23
CA ILE A 329 17.25 -7.24 6.15
C ILE A 329 16.29 -8.32 5.65
N VAL A 330 16.82 -9.48 5.26
CA VAL A 330 15.99 -10.64 4.89
C VAL A 330 15.54 -11.34 6.18
N ASN A 331 14.23 -11.47 6.37
CA ASN A 331 13.63 -12.07 7.56
C ASN A 331 13.28 -13.55 7.33
N ASP A 332 13.57 -14.40 8.31
CA ASP A 332 13.18 -15.83 8.32
C ASP A 332 11.67 -16.03 8.61
N GLY A 333 10.79 -15.16 8.09
CA GLY A 333 9.34 -15.15 8.34
C GLY A 333 8.71 -13.75 8.35
N TYR A 334 7.42 -13.68 8.71
CA TYR A 334 6.66 -12.44 8.89
C TYR A 334 7.15 -11.65 10.12
N ALA A 335 8.25 -10.91 9.99
CA ALA A 335 8.86 -10.18 11.11
C ALA A 335 8.35 -8.74 11.22
N GLY A 336 7.38 -8.46 12.08
CA GLY A 336 7.07 -7.08 12.43
C GLY A 336 8.21 -6.49 13.26
N ILE A 337 8.90 -5.47 12.77
CA ILE A 337 9.88 -4.72 13.56
C ILE A 337 9.15 -3.82 14.56
N ARG A 338 9.66 -3.73 15.78
CA ARG A 338 8.97 -3.04 16.87
C ARG A 338 9.80 -1.97 17.57
N ASP A 339 11.10 -2.21 17.75
CA ASP A 339 11.95 -1.23 18.45
C ASP A 339 13.44 -1.43 18.16
N ALA A 340 14.26 -0.42 18.42
CA ALA A 340 15.70 -0.46 18.27
C ALA A 340 16.46 0.41 19.30
N ALA A 341 17.62 -0.05 19.74
CA ALA A 341 18.47 0.66 20.70
C ALA A 341 19.95 0.65 20.30
N TRP A 342 20.68 1.67 20.71
CA TRP A 342 22.13 1.83 20.52
C TRP A 342 22.85 1.92 21.86
N ASN A 343 23.95 1.18 22.04
CA ASN A 343 24.73 1.21 23.28
C ASN A 343 26.04 2.00 23.23
N GLY A 344 26.32 2.72 22.15
CA GLY A 344 27.62 3.36 21.92
C GLY A 344 28.59 2.54 21.06
N LYS A 345 28.30 1.25 20.82
CA LYS A 345 29.11 0.35 19.99
C LYS A 345 28.30 -0.49 19.00
N ARG A 346 27.08 -0.88 19.36
CA ARG A 346 26.24 -1.82 18.61
C ARG A 346 24.77 -1.42 18.69
N PHE A 347 24.09 -1.55 17.56
CA PHE A 347 22.64 -1.48 17.44
C PHE A 347 22.04 -2.84 17.73
N VAL A 348 20.92 -2.82 18.43
CA VAL A 348 20.03 -3.96 18.61
C VAL A 348 18.66 -3.55 18.07
N MET A 349 18.07 -4.40 17.24
CA MET A 349 16.70 -4.24 16.76
C MET A 349 15.90 -5.47 17.19
N VAL A 350 14.65 -5.26 17.60
CA VAL A 350 13.74 -6.31 18.02
C VAL A 350 12.42 -6.27 17.28
N GLY A 351 11.78 -7.43 17.22
CA GLY A 351 10.49 -7.61 16.56
C GLY A 351 10.06 -9.06 16.63
N GLY A 352 9.20 -9.48 15.71
CA GLY A 352 8.70 -10.85 15.74
C GLY A 352 7.35 -11.06 15.06
N SER A 353 6.87 -12.29 15.22
CA SER A 353 5.57 -12.78 14.78
C SER A 353 4.85 -13.48 15.93
N ASN A 354 3.61 -13.91 15.70
CA ASN A 354 2.88 -14.71 16.68
C ASN A 354 3.64 -16.02 16.92
N GLY A 355 4.18 -16.18 18.13
CA GLY A 355 4.95 -17.36 18.54
C GLY A 355 6.47 -17.27 18.35
N SER A 356 7.03 -16.13 17.91
CA SER A 356 8.50 -15.99 17.74
C SER A 356 9.01 -14.56 17.88
N GLY A 357 10.01 -14.38 18.74
CA GLY A 357 10.74 -13.13 18.93
C GLY A 357 12.05 -13.09 18.16
N TYR A 358 12.34 -11.96 17.54
CA TYR A 358 13.52 -11.75 16.70
C TYR A 358 14.41 -10.67 17.29
N ILE A 359 15.72 -10.95 17.34
CA ILE A 359 16.75 -10.02 17.78
C ILE A 359 17.79 -9.95 16.67
N TYR A 360 18.09 -8.73 16.21
CA TYR A 360 19.12 -8.47 15.22
C TYR A 360 20.15 -7.50 15.78
N THR A 361 21.41 -7.65 15.38
CA THR A 361 22.46 -6.71 15.73
C THR A 361 23.30 -6.25 14.57
N SER A 362 23.81 -5.02 14.70
CA SER A 362 24.66 -4.37 13.72
C SER A 362 25.63 -3.39 14.39
N GLU A 363 26.87 -3.28 13.92
CA GLU A 363 27.83 -2.26 14.40
C GLU A 363 27.82 -1.01 13.51
N ASP A 364 27.59 -1.21 12.20
CA ASP A 364 27.55 -0.15 11.20
C ASP A 364 26.13 0.39 10.96
N GLY A 365 25.09 -0.29 11.44
CA GLY A 365 23.69 0.04 11.19
C GLY A 365 23.16 -0.36 9.80
N LEU A 366 23.98 -1.00 8.97
CA LEU A 366 23.66 -1.38 7.59
C LEU A 366 23.66 -2.90 7.41
N SER A 367 24.57 -3.59 8.09
CA SER A 367 24.76 -5.03 8.02
C SER A 367 24.20 -5.65 9.30
N TRP A 368 23.09 -6.38 9.17
CA TRP A 368 22.35 -6.92 10.32
C TRP A 368 22.50 -8.43 10.42
N THR A 369 22.75 -8.91 11.64
CA THR A 369 22.88 -10.35 11.93
C THR A 369 21.81 -10.79 12.93
N ARG A 370 21.05 -11.84 12.60
CA ARG A 370 20.06 -12.44 13.51
C ARG A 370 20.77 -13.14 14.67
N ARG A 371 20.28 -12.91 15.90
CA ARG A 371 20.84 -13.44 17.15
C ARG A 371 19.78 -14.22 17.92
N ALA A 372 20.24 -15.23 18.67
CA ALA A 372 19.45 -16.02 19.61
C ALA A 372 18.07 -16.47 19.06
N PRO A 373 18.04 -17.18 17.92
CA PRO A 373 16.78 -17.65 17.34
C PRO A 373 16.04 -18.54 18.35
N ASN A 374 14.72 -18.39 18.43
CA ASN A 374 13.83 -19.16 19.30
C ASN A 374 14.05 -18.97 20.82
N LEU A 375 14.82 -17.96 21.25
CA LEU A 375 15.03 -17.68 22.67
C LEU A 375 13.72 -17.30 23.38
N ILE A 376 12.91 -16.48 22.71
CA ILE A 376 11.61 -16.01 23.19
C ILE A 376 10.56 -16.43 22.15
N ALA A 377 9.60 -17.26 22.57
CA ALA A 377 8.54 -17.80 21.72
C ALA A 377 7.32 -16.86 21.63
N THR A 378 7.56 -15.55 21.61
CA THR A 378 6.55 -14.50 21.44
C THR A 378 7.20 -13.27 20.82
N ASN A 379 6.40 -12.40 20.21
CA ASN A 379 6.87 -11.18 19.58
C ASN A 379 7.64 -10.31 20.61
N LEU A 380 8.71 -9.63 20.20
CA LEU A 380 9.40 -8.66 21.05
C LEU A 380 8.94 -7.25 20.69
N THR A 381 8.56 -6.45 21.68
CA THR A 381 7.91 -5.15 21.47
C THR A 381 8.76 -3.94 21.79
N GLY A 382 9.74 -4.10 22.67
CA GLY A 382 10.57 -2.99 23.14
C GLY A 382 11.98 -3.45 23.41
N VAL A 383 12.96 -2.56 23.21
CA VAL A 383 14.35 -2.78 23.58
C VAL A 383 14.97 -1.50 24.13
N ALA A 384 15.63 -1.61 25.28
CA ALA A 384 16.32 -0.48 25.90
C ALA A 384 17.75 -0.86 26.28
N TRP A 385 18.65 0.13 26.23
CA TRP A 385 20.00 0.03 26.77
C TRP A 385 20.16 0.90 28.02
N GLY A 386 20.67 0.33 29.10
CA GLY A 386 20.90 1.04 30.35
C GLY A 386 21.71 0.23 31.35
N ASN A 387 22.47 0.90 32.22
CA ASN A 387 23.31 0.24 33.23
C ASN A 387 24.17 -0.92 32.67
N GLY A 388 24.68 -0.77 31.44
CA GLY A 388 25.50 -1.77 30.78
C GLY A 388 24.75 -3.02 30.32
N THR A 389 23.41 -3.00 30.23
CA THR A 389 22.58 -4.14 29.81
C THR A 389 21.59 -3.70 28.73
N PHE A 390 21.47 -4.50 27.66
CA PHE A 390 20.31 -4.50 26.79
C PHE A 390 19.20 -5.33 27.40
N VAL A 391 17.98 -4.83 27.31
CA VAL A 391 16.76 -5.54 27.73
C VAL A 391 15.78 -5.48 26.57
N ALA A 392 15.25 -6.64 26.16
CA ALA A 392 14.17 -6.75 25.20
C ALA A 392 12.92 -7.38 25.86
N SER A 393 11.76 -6.73 25.78
CA SER A 393 10.50 -7.24 26.34
C SER A 393 9.76 -8.14 25.36
N GLY A 394 9.23 -9.26 25.86
CA GLY A 394 8.25 -10.08 25.16
C GLY A 394 6.83 -9.50 25.23
N TYR A 395 6.06 -9.76 24.18
CA TYR A 395 4.66 -9.38 24.03
C TYR A 395 3.77 -10.09 25.06
N GLU A 396 4.01 -11.38 25.32
CA GLU A 396 3.19 -12.19 26.24
C GLU A 396 4.05 -13.02 27.22
N GLY A 397 3.48 -13.30 28.40
CA GLY A 397 4.00 -14.34 29.30
C GLY A 397 5.10 -13.91 30.27
N GLY A 398 5.26 -12.61 30.54
CA GLY A 398 6.11 -12.12 31.61
C GLY A 398 7.59 -12.48 31.45
N VAL A 399 8.11 -12.49 30.22
CA VAL A 399 9.51 -12.81 29.92
C VAL A 399 10.21 -11.64 29.23
N ALA A 400 11.50 -11.49 29.52
CA ALA A 400 12.38 -10.58 28.81
C ALA A 400 13.65 -11.32 28.37
N ALA A 401 14.37 -10.77 27.40
CA ALA A 401 15.72 -11.19 27.04
C ALA A 401 16.72 -10.11 27.46
N VAL A 402 17.85 -10.50 28.01
CA VAL A 402 18.91 -9.58 28.44
C VAL A 402 20.25 -9.93 27.86
N SER A 403 21.07 -8.92 27.60
CA SER A 403 22.43 -9.10 27.08
C SER A 403 23.36 -7.97 27.51
N LYS A 404 24.62 -8.29 27.82
CA LYS A 404 25.65 -7.28 28.12
C LYS A 404 26.33 -6.75 26.85
N ASP A 405 26.35 -7.55 25.78
CA ASP A 405 27.05 -7.23 24.54
C ASP A 405 26.12 -7.10 23.33
N GLY A 406 24.85 -7.52 23.42
CA GLY A 406 23.91 -7.59 22.31
C GLY A 406 24.10 -8.83 21.42
N ILE A 407 25.06 -9.72 21.70
CA ILE A 407 25.28 -10.95 20.94
C ILE A 407 24.79 -12.16 21.72
N THR A 408 25.18 -12.28 22.98
CA THR A 408 24.80 -13.38 23.85
C THR A 408 23.61 -12.96 24.71
N TRP A 409 22.47 -13.60 24.47
CA TRP A 409 21.21 -13.27 25.13
C TRP A 409 20.78 -14.37 26.09
N LYS A 410 20.16 -13.95 27.19
CA LYS A 410 19.58 -14.84 28.19
C LYS A 410 18.13 -14.47 28.44
N LYS A 411 17.26 -15.48 28.55
CA LYS A 411 15.86 -15.29 28.95
C LYS A 411 15.78 -15.08 30.46
N VAL A 412 15.01 -14.07 30.88
CA VAL A 412 14.71 -13.77 32.28
C VAL A 412 13.20 -13.70 32.49
N LYS A 413 12.75 -14.02 33.70
CA LYS A 413 11.35 -13.86 34.11
C LYS A 413 11.17 -12.48 34.75
N THR A 414 10.11 -11.79 34.38
CA THR A 414 9.80 -10.45 34.89
C THR A 414 8.89 -10.47 36.12
N SER A 415 8.36 -11.65 36.51
CA SER A 415 7.40 -11.79 37.63
C SER A 415 6.14 -10.93 37.46
N GLN A 416 5.74 -10.68 36.21
CA GLN A 416 4.50 -9.98 35.88
C GLN A 416 3.29 -10.77 36.43
N PRO A 417 2.32 -10.11 37.10
CA PRO A 417 1.22 -10.78 37.77
C PRO A 417 0.12 -11.28 36.81
N ASN A 418 0.09 -10.78 35.58
CA ASN A 418 -0.92 -11.03 34.56
C ASN A 418 -0.23 -11.41 33.22
N TYR A 419 -0.92 -12.16 32.34
CA TYR A 419 -0.40 -12.53 31.01
C TYR A 419 -0.57 -11.38 29.97
N GLU A 420 -0.62 -10.14 30.45
CA GLU A 420 -0.98 -8.97 29.65
C GLU A 420 0.20 -8.43 28.83
N GLN A 421 -0.16 -7.66 27.79
CA GLN A 421 0.78 -7.24 26.74
C GLN A 421 1.69 -6.10 27.20
N ILE A 422 3.00 -6.21 26.93
CA ILE A 422 3.95 -5.09 27.05
C ILE A 422 4.10 -4.41 25.71
N TRP A 423 3.85 -3.11 25.66
CA TRP A 423 3.83 -2.31 24.44
C TRP A 423 5.08 -1.46 24.22
N SER A 424 5.71 -1.01 25.31
CA SER A 424 6.82 -0.06 25.24
C SER A 424 7.77 -0.20 26.42
N MET A 425 9.05 0.10 26.21
CA MET A 425 10.08 0.11 27.24
C MET A 425 11.02 1.29 27.03
N THR A 426 11.51 1.86 28.12
CA THR A 426 12.60 2.83 28.07
C THR A 426 13.52 2.69 29.27
N PHE A 427 14.68 3.34 29.22
CA PHE A 427 15.62 3.44 30.33
C PHE A 427 15.91 4.90 30.65
N GLY A 428 15.84 5.24 31.94
CA GLY A 428 16.01 6.60 32.41
C GLY A 428 16.19 6.66 33.92
N GLY A 429 16.90 7.67 34.44
CA GLY A 429 17.09 7.82 35.90
C GLY A 429 17.70 6.58 36.59
N GLY A 430 18.44 5.76 35.84
CA GLY A 430 19.01 4.50 36.31
C GLY A 430 18.01 3.34 36.45
N THR A 431 16.82 3.42 35.86
CA THR A 431 15.76 2.40 35.91
C THR A 431 15.24 2.09 34.50
N PHE A 432 15.04 0.80 34.20
CA PHE A 432 14.21 0.34 33.11
C PHE A 432 12.73 0.40 33.52
N VAL A 433 11.89 0.95 32.66
CA VAL A 433 10.44 0.96 32.83
C VAL A 433 9.82 0.35 31.59
N ALA A 434 9.04 -0.72 31.77
CA ALA A 434 8.27 -1.37 30.72
C ALA A 434 6.78 -1.23 31.05
N VAL A 435 5.97 -0.89 30.05
CA VAL A 435 4.55 -0.58 30.24
C VAL A 435 3.68 -1.33 29.24
N GLY A 436 2.45 -1.58 29.66
CA GLY A 436 1.53 -2.44 28.95
C GLY A 436 0.10 -2.35 29.45
N ASP A 437 -0.72 -3.30 29.04
CA ASP A 437 -2.10 -3.43 29.48
C ASP A 437 -2.14 -3.71 30.99
N TYR A 438 -2.65 -2.75 31.77
CA TYR A 438 -2.68 -2.78 33.24
C TYR A 438 -1.33 -3.02 33.93
N THR A 439 -0.23 -2.79 33.20
CA THR A 439 1.09 -3.28 33.59
C THR A 439 2.12 -2.16 33.57
N ILE A 440 2.82 -2.00 34.69
CA ILE A 440 4.05 -1.23 34.78
C ILE A 440 5.07 -2.12 35.49
N MET A 441 6.22 -2.34 34.85
CA MET A 441 7.32 -3.13 35.40
C MET A 441 8.56 -2.26 35.49
N THR A 442 9.30 -2.37 36.59
CA THR A 442 10.55 -1.65 36.80
C THR A 442 11.72 -2.57 37.08
N SER A 443 12.91 -2.22 36.60
CA SER A 443 14.14 -2.94 36.90
C SER A 443 15.34 -2.00 36.95
N LYS A 444 16.31 -2.27 37.82
CA LYS A 444 17.58 -1.52 37.85
C LYS A 444 18.65 -2.16 36.98
N ASP A 445 18.55 -3.46 36.72
CA ASP A 445 19.62 -4.27 36.12
C ASP A 445 19.18 -5.02 34.84
N GLY A 446 17.87 -5.10 34.59
CA GLY A 446 17.24 -5.86 33.52
C GLY A 446 16.93 -7.32 33.89
N PHE A 447 17.46 -7.81 35.01
CA PHE A 447 17.32 -9.20 35.45
C PHE A 447 16.21 -9.36 36.49
N SER A 448 16.12 -8.40 37.41
CA SER A 448 15.19 -8.41 38.54
C SER A 448 14.11 -7.36 38.30
N TRP A 449 12.87 -7.80 38.20
CA TRP A 449 11.74 -6.95 37.86
C TRP A 449 10.74 -6.84 39.00
N LYS A 450 10.18 -5.65 39.15
CA LYS A 450 9.14 -5.33 40.13
C LYS A 450 7.90 -4.82 39.43
N TYR A 451 6.75 -5.43 39.74
CA TYR A 451 5.45 -4.93 39.32
C TYR A 451 5.05 -3.69 40.12
N VAL A 452 4.56 -2.68 39.42
CA VAL A 452 3.98 -1.46 39.97
C VAL A 452 2.49 -1.45 39.60
N PRO A 453 1.57 -1.53 40.59
CA PRO A 453 0.13 -1.55 40.32
C PRO A 453 -0.33 -0.37 39.47
N SER A 454 -1.12 -0.68 38.44
CA SER A 454 -1.68 0.29 37.51
C SER A 454 -3.08 -0.12 37.07
N LYS A 455 -3.91 0.86 36.68
CA LYS A 455 -5.26 0.67 36.16
C LYS A 455 -5.45 1.06 34.69
N GLY A 456 -4.45 1.69 34.07
CA GLY A 456 -4.52 2.13 32.67
C GLY A 456 -3.95 1.11 31.67
N PHE A 457 -4.36 1.27 30.42
CA PHE A 457 -3.77 0.62 29.24
C PHE A 457 -2.69 1.54 28.67
N TRP A 458 -1.43 1.17 28.86
CA TRP A 458 -0.30 2.02 28.48
C TRP A 458 0.30 1.58 27.16
N SER A 459 0.28 2.47 26.18
CA SER A 459 0.87 2.23 24.87
C SER A 459 2.31 2.72 24.77
N ARG A 460 2.72 3.71 25.59
CA ARG A 460 4.06 4.31 25.50
C ARG A 460 4.60 4.77 26.84
N VAL A 461 5.92 4.61 27.00
CA VAL A 461 6.72 5.27 28.05
C VAL A 461 7.93 5.98 27.43
N ASP A 462 8.06 7.27 27.72
CA ASP A 462 9.21 8.07 27.30
C ASP A 462 10.03 8.54 28.52
N TRP A 463 11.35 8.58 28.40
CA TRP A 463 12.22 9.27 29.36
C TRP A 463 12.57 10.67 28.85
N ALA A 464 12.14 11.69 29.57
CA ALA A 464 12.39 13.10 29.24
C ALA A 464 13.13 13.77 30.40
N LYS A 465 14.41 14.11 30.18
CA LYS A 465 15.33 14.78 31.13
C LYS A 465 15.55 14.04 32.46
N ASP A 466 14.56 14.08 33.34
CA ASP A 466 14.59 13.57 34.71
C ASP A 466 13.26 12.87 35.10
N ARG A 467 12.36 12.65 34.13
CA ARG A 467 11.06 12.03 34.37
C ARG A 467 10.68 11.04 33.27
N PHE A 468 10.02 9.98 33.68
CA PHE A 468 9.20 9.16 32.80
C PHE A 468 7.85 9.83 32.55
N ILE A 469 7.34 9.70 31.34
CA ILE A 469 6.00 10.13 30.93
C ILE A 469 5.30 8.93 30.27
N LEU A 470 4.13 8.57 30.78
CA LEU A 470 3.29 7.48 30.33
C LEU A 470 2.10 8.02 29.56
N LEU A 471 1.82 7.43 28.41
CA LEU A 471 0.70 7.75 27.54
C LEU A 471 -0.16 6.49 27.33
N GLY A 472 -1.48 6.64 27.42
CA GLY A 472 -2.39 5.51 27.36
C GLY A 472 -3.86 5.91 27.47
N GLY A 473 -4.71 4.93 27.75
CA GLY A 473 -6.13 5.14 27.98
C GLY A 473 -6.72 4.29 29.12
N ASP A 474 -7.91 4.66 29.54
CA ASP A 474 -8.70 3.94 30.55
C ASP A 474 -10.19 4.05 30.21
N TRP A 475 -11.00 3.17 30.77
CA TRP A 475 -12.45 3.24 30.69
C TRP A 475 -12.99 4.05 31.85
N THR A 476 -13.83 5.06 31.58
CA THR A 476 -14.50 5.87 32.62
C THR A 476 -15.30 5.00 33.61
N ASN A 477 -15.83 3.87 33.12
CA ASN A 477 -16.42 2.81 33.90
C ASN A 477 -15.92 1.45 33.41
N GLN A 478 -14.96 0.86 34.12
CA GLN A 478 -14.35 -0.42 33.75
C GLN A 478 -15.34 -1.60 33.72
N ARG A 479 -16.45 -1.55 34.47
CA ARG A 479 -17.44 -2.65 34.48
C ARG A 479 -18.38 -2.63 33.29
N LYS A 480 -18.75 -1.44 32.81
CA LYS A 480 -19.70 -1.28 31.70
C LYS A 480 -19.02 -0.99 30.36
N LYS A 481 -17.73 -0.62 30.37
CA LYS A 481 -16.96 -0.19 29.19
C LYS A 481 -17.65 0.93 28.42
N ASP A 482 -18.16 1.92 29.15
CA ASP A 482 -19.05 2.97 28.63
C ASP A 482 -18.32 3.96 27.70
N GLU A 483 -17.18 4.52 28.15
CA GLU A 483 -16.41 5.52 27.40
C GLU A 483 -14.90 5.35 27.62
N TRP A 484 -14.12 5.39 26.53
CA TRP A 484 -12.66 5.37 26.56
C TRP A 484 -12.11 6.79 26.71
N VAL A 485 -11.24 7.02 27.69
CA VAL A 485 -10.58 8.31 27.95
C VAL A 485 -9.07 8.16 27.88
N GLN A 486 -8.40 9.18 27.35
CA GLN A 486 -6.94 9.25 27.37
C GLN A 486 -6.48 9.59 28.79
N VAL A 487 -5.42 8.93 29.25
CA VAL A 487 -4.80 9.16 30.56
C VAL A 487 -3.29 9.27 30.42
N SER A 488 -2.66 10.01 31.33
CA SER A 488 -1.22 10.20 31.32
C SER A 488 -0.65 10.23 32.73
N LEU A 489 0.48 9.57 32.94
CA LEU A 489 1.18 9.57 34.22
C LEU A 489 2.62 10.03 34.06
N THR A 490 3.23 10.42 35.17
CA THR A 490 4.63 10.81 35.17
C THR A 490 5.31 10.50 36.50
N SER A 491 6.57 10.13 36.44
CA SER A 491 7.36 9.66 37.58
C SER A 491 8.83 10.04 37.44
N LYS A 492 9.52 10.28 38.56
CA LYS A 492 10.99 10.43 38.56
C LYS A 492 11.72 9.09 38.67
N ASP A 493 11.09 8.09 39.28
CA ASP A 493 11.73 6.84 39.70
C ASP A 493 11.14 5.60 39.00
N GLY A 494 10.00 5.75 38.31
CA GLY A 494 9.26 4.67 37.66
C GLY A 494 8.35 3.88 38.61
N ALA A 495 8.37 4.19 39.91
CA ALA A 495 7.63 3.48 40.94
C ALA A 495 6.47 4.32 41.52
N LYS A 496 6.69 5.63 41.70
CA LYS A 496 5.68 6.56 42.20
C LYS A 496 5.18 7.43 41.06
N TRP A 497 3.92 7.20 40.70
CA TRP A 497 3.28 7.88 39.58
C TRP A 497 2.27 8.92 40.06
N VAL A 498 2.25 10.05 39.37
CA VAL A 498 1.22 11.09 39.52
C VAL A 498 0.69 11.44 38.14
N ASP A 499 -0.47 12.09 38.08
CA ASP A 499 -1.02 12.60 36.82
C ASP A 499 -0.01 13.54 36.14
N ALA A 500 0.15 13.36 34.82
CA ALA A 500 0.97 14.25 34.01
C ALA A 500 0.22 15.50 33.55
N GLY A 501 -1.11 15.58 33.68
CA GLY A 501 -1.90 16.78 33.44
C GLY A 501 -1.93 17.25 31.97
N LEU A 502 -1.71 16.34 31.02
CA LEU A 502 -1.81 16.64 29.58
C LEU A 502 -3.25 16.99 29.19
N ALA A 503 -3.49 18.03 28.39
CA ALA A 503 -4.86 18.52 28.15
C ALA A 503 -5.81 17.52 27.46
N ALA A 504 -5.26 16.47 26.83
CA ALA A 504 -6.00 15.31 26.33
C ALA A 504 -6.85 14.59 27.42
N THR A 505 -6.50 14.77 28.70
CA THR A 505 -7.15 14.16 29.86
C THR A 505 -8.22 15.05 30.49
N ASN A 506 -8.33 16.32 30.07
CA ASN A 506 -9.34 17.27 30.55
C ASN A 506 -10.49 17.36 29.55
N LYS A 507 -11.72 17.13 30.04
CA LYS A 507 -13.01 16.97 29.30
C LYS A 507 -13.41 18.04 28.27
N GLN A 508 -12.58 19.05 27.97
CA GLN A 508 -12.87 20.17 27.07
C GLN A 508 -12.39 19.97 25.61
N ASP A 509 -11.34 19.19 25.34
CA ASP A 509 -10.84 18.98 23.98
C ASP A 509 -10.38 17.53 23.74
N LYS A 510 -11.34 16.63 23.50
CA LYS A 510 -11.12 15.19 23.24
C LYS A 510 -10.37 14.88 21.93
N THR A 511 -10.06 15.90 21.12
CA THR A 511 -9.42 15.71 19.82
C THR A 511 -7.90 15.57 19.92
N GLN A 512 -7.29 16.02 21.02
CA GLN A 512 -5.85 15.94 21.22
C GLN A 512 -5.45 14.60 21.86
N ARG A 513 -4.61 13.84 21.18
CA ARG A 513 -4.06 12.55 21.62
C ARG A 513 -2.53 12.63 21.57
N PRO A 514 -1.83 12.50 22.70
CA PRO A 514 -0.37 12.55 22.73
C PRO A 514 0.23 11.29 22.10
N ASN A 515 1.21 11.46 21.22
CA ASN A 515 1.94 10.36 20.58
C ASN A 515 3.22 10.01 21.34
N PHE A 516 3.97 11.03 21.77
CA PHE A 516 5.20 10.89 22.57
C PHE A 516 5.52 12.17 23.32
N ALA A 517 6.39 12.07 24.32
CA ALA A 517 6.90 13.19 25.07
C ALA A 517 8.43 13.22 25.09
N LEU A 518 9.01 14.42 25.03
CA LEU A 518 10.45 14.67 24.99
C LEU A 518 10.81 15.90 25.83
N HIS A 519 12.10 16.18 25.98
CA HIS A 519 12.59 17.43 26.56
C HIS A 519 13.55 18.11 25.58
N ASN A 520 13.26 19.36 25.18
CA ASN A 520 14.00 20.08 24.14
C ASN A 520 15.20 20.90 24.64
N GLY A 521 15.66 20.61 25.86
CA GLY A 521 16.70 21.37 26.57
C GLY A 521 16.18 22.57 27.35
N LYS A 522 15.00 23.12 27.01
CA LYS A 522 14.36 24.22 27.74
C LYS A 522 13.15 23.76 28.56
N GLN A 523 12.33 22.90 27.98
CA GLN A 523 11.04 22.47 28.55
C GLN A 523 10.67 21.07 28.04
N TYR A 524 9.71 20.44 28.72
CA TYR A 524 9.07 19.24 28.23
C TYR A 524 8.13 19.58 27.09
N VAL A 525 8.06 18.71 26.10
CA VAL A 525 7.18 18.83 24.94
C VAL A 525 6.44 17.52 24.76
N ALA A 526 5.13 17.58 24.64
CA ALA A 526 4.29 16.46 24.26
C ALA A 526 3.78 16.71 22.85
N VAL A 527 4.18 15.86 21.92
CA VAL A 527 3.73 15.93 20.52
C VAL A 527 2.42 15.16 20.43
N THR A 528 1.40 15.80 19.88
CA THR A 528 0.04 15.24 19.76
C THR A 528 -0.35 15.06 18.30
N ASN A 529 -1.41 14.29 18.08
CA ASN A 529 -2.10 14.17 16.79
C ASN A 529 -2.72 15.49 16.29
N VAL A 530 -2.54 16.64 16.94
CA VAL A 530 -3.03 17.94 16.44
C VAL A 530 -2.10 19.08 16.86
N GLY A 531 -0.84 18.83 17.18
CA GLY A 531 0.04 19.89 17.67
C GLY A 531 1.14 19.47 18.63
N ALA A 532 1.52 20.42 19.47
CA ALA A 532 2.42 20.21 20.58
C ALA A 532 1.96 21.01 21.80
N GLN A 533 2.07 20.39 22.97
CA GLN A 533 1.93 21.03 24.27
C GLN A 533 3.30 21.13 24.93
N THR A 534 3.49 22.14 25.76
CA THR A 534 4.75 22.37 26.47
C THR A 534 4.53 22.52 27.95
N SER A 535 5.53 22.13 28.75
CA SER A 535 5.48 22.19 30.20
C SER A 535 6.87 22.40 30.76
N THR A 536 6.99 23.16 31.85
CA THR A 536 8.27 23.31 32.58
C THR A 536 8.47 22.24 33.66
N ASP A 537 7.41 21.52 34.04
CA ASP A 537 7.41 20.54 35.15
C ASP A 537 6.88 19.15 34.76
N ALA A 538 6.39 18.97 33.53
CA ALA A 538 5.68 17.79 33.02
C ALA A 538 4.45 17.41 33.87
N LYS A 539 3.78 18.41 34.45
CA LYS A 539 2.50 18.27 35.16
C LYS A 539 1.49 19.31 34.71
N THR A 540 1.97 20.50 34.37
CA THR A 540 1.15 21.63 33.94
C THR A 540 1.49 21.94 32.49
N TRP A 541 0.56 21.69 31.58
CA TRP A 541 0.79 21.82 30.14
C TRP A 541 0.06 23.01 29.55
N ARG A 542 0.69 23.63 28.55
CA ARG A 542 0.11 24.72 27.75
C ARG A 542 0.20 24.37 26.28
N GLN A 543 -0.84 24.68 25.51
CA GLN A 543 -0.81 24.54 24.06
C GLN A 543 0.27 25.47 23.48
N ALA A 544 1.29 24.90 22.83
CA ALA A 544 2.35 25.67 22.19
C ALA A 544 2.08 25.87 20.70
N LYS A 545 1.55 24.84 20.04
CA LYS A 545 1.22 24.85 18.61
C LYS A 545 0.04 23.93 18.36
N ARG A 546 -0.92 24.35 17.53
CA ARG A 546 -2.01 23.50 17.05
C ARG A 546 -1.91 23.37 15.54
N TYR A 547 -2.01 22.16 15.05
CA TYR A 547 -2.01 21.79 13.64
C TYR A 547 -3.45 21.54 13.19
N PRO A 548 -3.78 21.81 11.90
CA PRO A 548 -5.06 21.41 11.33
C PRO A 548 -5.26 19.89 11.47
N ILE A 549 -6.50 19.47 11.74
CA ILE A 549 -6.87 18.06 11.68
C ILE A 549 -6.71 17.61 10.22
N GLU A 550 -5.96 16.54 10.00
CA GLU A 550 -5.76 15.98 8.66
C GLU A 550 -6.96 15.12 8.24
N PRO A 551 -7.65 15.46 7.14
CA PRO A 551 -8.72 14.62 6.60
C PRO A 551 -8.18 13.24 6.21
N LEU A 552 -8.91 12.17 6.52
CA LEU A 552 -8.54 10.82 6.07
C LEU A 552 -8.57 10.68 4.55
N SER A 553 -9.43 11.44 3.86
CA SER A 553 -9.49 11.48 2.40
C SER A 553 -10.12 12.79 1.94
N LEU A 554 -9.59 13.38 0.87
CA LEU A 554 -10.14 14.53 0.17
C LEU A 554 -10.65 14.06 -1.20
N ASN A 555 -11.92 14.35 -1.51
CA ASN A 555 -12.61 13.89 -2.70
C ASN A 555 -12.75 14.99 -3.76
N ALA A 556 -12.90 16.25 -3.34
CA ALA A 556 -13.12 17.38 -4.22
C ALA A 556 -12.54 18.67 -3.67
N ALA A 557 -12.30 19.65 -4.56
CA ALA A 557 -11.89 20.98 -4.19
C ALA A 557 -12.62 22.06 -5.01
N ALA A 558 -12.79 23.24 -4.43
CA ALA A 558 -13.35 24.42 -5.08
C ALA A 558 -12.72 25.70 -4.55
N VAL A 559 -12.75 26.75 -5.37
CA VAL A 559 -12.27 28.08 -5.00
C VAL A 559 -13.41 29.09 -4.99
N GLY A 560 -13.44 29.94 -3.97
CA GLY A 560 -14.46 30.95 -3.79
C GLY A 560 -14.12 31.92 -2.68
N ASN A 561 -14.51 33.19 -2.83
CA ASN A 561 -14.21 34.25 -1.84
C ASN A 561 -12.72 34.31 -1.44
N GLY A 562 -11.84 34.10 -2.43
CA GLY A 562 -10.39 34.02 -2.26
C GLY A 562 -9.92 32.94 -1.29
N LYS A 563 -10.60 31.79 -1.24
CA LYS A 563 -10.19 30.62 -0.46
C LYS A 563 -10.24 29.39 -1.34
N LEU A 564 -9.31 28.45 -1.14
CA LEU A 564 -9.41 27.09 -1.65
C LEU A 564 -9.97 26.21 -0.54
N ILE A 565 -11.02 25.45 -0.85
CA ILE A 565 -11.63 24.47 0.05
C ILE A 565 -11.52 23.10 -0.59
N ALA A 566 -10.97 22.14 0.14
CA ALA A 566 -11.06 20.72 -0.18
C ALA A 566 -12.01 20.04 0.81
N VAL A 567 -12.83 19.11 0.33
CA VAL A 567 -13.80 18.36 1.14
C VAL A 567 -13.64 16.87 0.94
N GLY A 568 -14.03 16.09 1.95
CA GLY A 568 -14.02 14.64 1.86
C GLY A 568 -14.51 13.98 3.15
N GLY A 569 -13.82 12.93 3.55
CA GLY A 569 -14.12 12.14 4.74
C GLY A 569 -14.14 10.63 4.45
N TYR A 570 -14.45 9.85 5.49
CA TYR A 570 -14.51 8.40 5.44
C TYR A 570 -15.94 7.91 5.60
N LYS A 571 -16.35 6.93 4.80
CA LYS A 571 -17.64 6.26 4.92
C LYS A 571 -17.42 4.82 5.33
N ASP A 572 -17.96 4.45 6.48
CA ASP A 572 -18.12 3.06 6.84
C ASP A 572 -19.34 2.45 6.13
N ARG A 573 -19.27 1.15 5.81
CA ARG A 573 -20.28 0.49 4.96
C ARG A 573 -21.68 0.58 5.55
N ASP A 574 -21.82 0.49 6.86
CA ASP A 574 -23.12 0.50 7.53
C ASP A 574 -23.16 1.30 8.85
N GLU A 575 -22.02 1.74 9.37
CA GLU A 575 -21.97 2.42 10.66
C GLU A 575 -21.79 3.94 10.52
N LEU A 576 -22.89 4.70 10.62
CA LEU A 576 -22.81 6.17 10.65
C LEU A 576 -21.84 6.65 11.74
N LYS A 577 -21.83 5.98 12.90
CA LYS A 577 -20.95 6.31 14.03
C LYS A 577 -19.45 6.28 13.69
N LEU A 578 -19.06 5.42 12.74
CA LEU A 578 -17.68 5.28 12.29
C LEU A 578 -17.38 6.12 11.04
N SER A 579 -18.39 6.76 10.46
CA SER A 579 -18.22 7.67 9.32
C SER A 579 -17.81 9.06 9.77
N SER A 580 -17.08 9.78 8.93
CA SER A 580 -16.74 11.19 9.16
C SER A 580 -16.80 12.02 7.89
N MET A 581 -17.11 13.30 8.08
CA MET A 581 -16.97 14.35 7.08
C MET A 581 -15.74 15.18 7.43
N ALA A 582 -14.95 15.58 6.42
CA ALA A 582 -13.82 16.46 6.63
C ALA A 582 -13.73 17.57 5.58
N SER A 583 -13.09 18.67 5.95
CA SER A 583 -12.78 19.78 5.05
C SER A 583 -11.47 20.45 5.44
N LEU A 584 -10.78 20.99 4.44
CA LEU A 584 -9.51 21.70 4.58
C LEU A 584 -9.60 23.01 3.77
N GLN A 585 -9.31 24.13 4.43
CA GLN A 585 -9.31 25.48 3.85
C GLN A 585 -7.88 25.98 3.76
N LEU A 586 -7.50 26.52 2.61
CA LEU A 586 -6.36 27.43 2.45
C LEU A 586 -6.88 28.87 2.31
N SER A 587 -6.46 29.72 3.24
CA SER A 587 -6.79 31.15 3.24
C SER A 587 -5.90 31.96 2.29
N GLN A 588 -6.23 33.25 2.09
CA GLN A 588 -5.44 34.17 1.28
C GLN A 588 -4.03 34.40 1.84
N THR A 589 -3.86 34.28 3.16
CA THR A 589 -2.57 34.48 3.84
C THR A 589 -1.69 33.23 3.81
N GLY A 590 -2.14 32.15 3.15
CA GLY A 590 -1.41 30.88 3.10
C GLY A 590 -1.62 29.99 4.31
N ALA A 591 -2.48 30.37 5.26
CA ALA A 591 -2.77 29.56 6.44
C ALA A 591 -3.80 28.46 6.11
N TRP A 592 -3.48 27.22 6.52
CA TRP A 592 -4.36 26.06 6.43
C TRP A 592 -5.23 25.93 7.68
N THR A 593 -6.52 25.64 7.50
CA THR A 593 -7.48 25.35 8.58
C THR A 593 -8.30 24.11 8.23
N GLY A 594 -8.35 23.12 9.11
CA GLY A 594 -9.06 21.86 8.90
C GLY A 594 -10.23 21.70 9.87
N SER A 595 -11.24 20.95 9.44
CA SER A 595 -12.40 20.57 10.27
C SER A 595 -12.80 19.13 9.95
N GLN A 596 -13.12 18.36 10.99
CA GLN A 596 -13.66 17.01 10.89
C GLN A 596 -14.90 16.90 11.77
N THR A 597 -15.93 16.24 11.25
CA THR A 597 -17.17 15.94 11.98
C THR A 597 -17.35 14.43 11.99
N GLU A 598 -17.27 13.82 13.17
CA GLU A 598 -17.61 12.41 13.38
C GLU A 598 -19.12 12.19 13.24
N SER A 599 -19.53 10.93 13.02
CA SER A 599 -20.93 10.57 12.84
C SER A 599 -21.61 11.34 11.69
N ALA A 600 -20.85 11.63 10.63
CA ALA A 600 -21.30 12.38 9.47
C ALA A 600 -20.86 11.68 8.18
N TYR A 601 -21.69 11.76 7.15
CA TYR A 601 -21.35 11.23 5.83
C TYR A 601 -20.37 12.15 5.09
N PRO A 602 -19.43 11.59 4.32
CA PRO A 602 -18.46 12.38 3.57
C PRO A 602 -19.11 13.16 2.44
N LEU A 603 -18.47 14.28 2.10
CA LEU A 603 -18.76 15.04 0.88
C LEU A 603 -17.94 14.48 -0.28
N TYR A 604 -18.57 14.34 -1.44
CA TYR A 604 -17.92 13.88 -2.67
C TYR A 604 -17.63 15.03 -3.64
N SER A 605 -18.38 16.13 -3.58
CA SER A 605 -18.15 17.29 -4.44
C SER A 605 -18.49 18.60 -3.73
N VAL A 606 -17.83 19.68 -4.13
CA VAL A 606 -18.05 21.04 -3.63
C VAL A 606 -17.97 22.03 -4.77
N VAL A 607 -18.79 23.08 -4.73
CA VAL A 607 -18.73 24.20 -5.69
C VAL A 607 -18.96 25.54 -4.99
N TRP A 608 -18.37 26.61 -5.52
CA TRP A 608 -18.71 27.97 -5.11
C TRP A 608 -19.96 28.45 -5.86
N THR A 609 -20.99 28.87 -5.12
CA THR A 609 -22.26 29.33 -5.72
C THR A 609 -22.19 30.77 -6.21
N GLY A 610 -21.17 31.54 -5.81
CA GLY A 610 -21.11 33.00 -5.92
C GLY A 610 -21.23 33.69 -4.57
N SER A 611 -21.83 33.04 -3.57
CA SER A 611 -22.02 33.60 -2.21
C SER A 611 -21.60 32.67 -1.08
N GLN A 612 -21.58 31.36 -1.32
CA GLN A 612 -21.15 30.34 -0.36
C GLN A 612 -20.68 29.07 -1.10
N PHE A 613 -20.00 28.19 -0.39
CA PHE A 613 -19.73 26.83 -0.83
C PHE A 613 -20.97 25.96 -0.65
N LEU A 614 -21.23 25.10 -1.61
CA LEU A 614 -22.23 24.04 -1.56
C LEU A 614 -21.52 22.71 -1.76
N GLY A 615 -21.65 21.82 -0.78
CA GLY A 615 -21.12 20.47 -0.81
C GLY A 615 -22.24 19.43 -0.92
N VAL A 616 -21.99 18.37 -1.68
CA VAL A 616 -22.88 17.21 -1.81
C VAL A 616 -22.11 15.92 -1.57
N GLY A 617 -22.79 14.85 -1.13
CA GLY A 617 -22.10 13.59 -0.82
C GLY A 617 -22.99 12.38 -0.58
N SER A 618 -22.48 11.45 0.22
CA SER A 618 -23.10 10.15 0.48
C SER A 618 -24.48 10.28 1.13
N LYS A 619 -25.38 9.34 0.81
CA LYS A 619 -26.74 9.23 1.39
C LYS A 619 -27.54 10.55 1.27
N GLY A 620 -27.46 11.18 0.09
CA GLY A 620 -28.15 12.43 -0.20
C GLY A 620 -27.64 13.65 0.58
N THR A 621 -26.48 13.58 1.25
CA THR A 621 -25.96 14.69 2.06
C THR A 621 -25.79 15.95 1.22
N MET A 622 -26.36 17.07 1.69
CA MET A 622 -26.15 18.41 1.15
C MET A 622 -25.81 19.38 2.27
N LYS A 623 -24.78 20.20 2.10
CA LYS A 623 -24.33 21.18 3.10
C LYS A 623 -23.87 22.47 2.44
N THR A 624 -23.96 23.58 3.17
CA THR A 624 -23.45 24.88 2.73
C THR A 624 -22.50 25.48 3.75
N SER A 625 -21.57 26.31 3.28
CA SER A 625 -20.62 26.99 4.16
C SER A 625 -20.12 28.29 3.55
N LYS A 626 -19.97 29.34 4.35
CA LYS A 626 -19.36 30.61 3.91
C LYS A 626 -17.83 30.58 3.93
N ASP A 627 -17.25 29.77 4.81
CA ASP A 627 -15.81 29.65 4.99
C ASP A 627 -15.27 28.29 4.56
N GLY A 628 -16.10 27.28 4.33
CA GLY A 628 -15.67 25.92 4.01
C GLY A 628 -15.09 25.15 5.20
N VAL A 629 -15.25 25.66 6.43
CA VAL A 629 -14.83 25.03 7.69
C VAL A 629 -16.05 24.70 8.55
N VAL A 630 -17.01 25.63 8.63
CA VAL A 630 -18.27 25.46 9.36
C VAL A 630 -19.39 25.18 8.36
N TRP A 631 -19.93 23.96 8.41
CA TRP A 631 -20.91 23.48 7.45
C TRP A 631 -22.31 23.36 8.05
N GLN A 632 -23.29 23.94 7.37
CA GLN A 632 -24.70 23.87 7.73
C GLN A 632 -25.42 22.86 6.83
N ALA A 633 -26.24 21.99 7.42
CA ALA A 633 -27.02 21.01 6.67
C ALA A 633 -28.10 21.69 5.81
N LEU A 634 -28.33 21.14 4.61
CA LEU A 634 -29.37 21.55 3.69
C LEU A 634 -30.34 20.38 3.46
N VAL A 635 -31.63 20.67 3.28
CA VAL A 635 -32.64 19.65 3.03
C VAL A 635 -32.43 19.06 1.63
N SER A 636 -32.13 17.77 1.57
CA SER A 636 -31.98 17.05 0.32
C SER A 636 -33.31 16.45 -0.14
N PRO A 637 -33.65 16.52 -1.44
CA PRO A 637 -34.85 15.88 -1.98
C PRO A 637 -34.69 14.37 -2.20
N THR A 638 -33.55 13.78 -1.79
CA THR A 638 -33.18 12.39 -2.05
C THR A 638 -32.37 11.79 -0.91
N GLN A 639 -32.33 10.46 -0.84
CA GLN A 639 -31.41 9.69 0.01
C GLN A 639 -30.32 8.98 -0.81
N GLU A 640 -30.39 9.04 -2.13
CA GLU A 640 -29.37 8.53 -3.05
C GLU A 640 -28.10 9.38 -2.94
N SER A 641 -26.92 8.77 -3.04
CA SER A 641 -25.64 9.51 -2.98
C SER A 641 -25.50 10.47 -4.17
N LEU A 642 -24.91 11.63 -3.91
CA LEU A 642 -24.64 12.68 -4.90
C LEU A 642 -23.14 12.77 -5.13
N TYR A 643 -22.70 12.62 -6.38
CA TYR A 643 -21.28 12.47 -6.74
C TYR A 643 -20.63 13.77 -7.22
N LYS A 644 -21.32 14.59 -8.02
CA LYS A 644 -20.81 15.86 -8.53
C LYS A 644 -21.84 16.96 -8.40
N VAL A 645 -21.40 18.17 -8.05
CA VAL A 645 -22.18 19.41 -8.14
C VAL A 645 -21.42 20.46 -8.94
N ILE A 646 -22.11 21.11 -9.87
CA ILE A 646 -21.55 22.21 -10.67
C ILE A 646 -22.50 23.41 -10.67
N LYS A 647 -21.94 24.59 -10.96
CA LYS A 647 -22.70 25.78 -11.34
C LYS A 647 -22.59 25.95 -12.86
N ALA A 648 -23.73 26.00 -13.55
CA ALA A 648 -23.83 26.26 -14.98
C ALA A 648 -24.78 27.44 -15.21
N GLY A 649 -24.22 28.58 -15.61
CA GLY A 649 -24.96 29.84 -15.71
C GLY A 649 -25.54 30.30 -14.36
N ASP A 650 -26.85 30.53 -14.33
CA ASP A 650 -27.61 30.95 -13.13
C ASP A 650 -28.10 29.77 -12.27
N ARG A 651 -27.73 28.54 -12.62
CA ARG A 651 -28.26 27.31 -12.01
C ARG A 651 -27.17 26.41 -11.47
N LEU A 652 -27.56 25.61 -10.48
CA LEU A 652 -26.78 24.53 -9.89
C LEU A 652 -27.35 23.20 -10.39
N TYR A 653 -26.46 22.25 -10.67
CA TYR A 653 -26.80 20.88 -11.04
C TYR A 653 -26.03 19.91 -10.16
N ALA A 654 -26.72 18.90 -9.63
CA ALA A 654 -26.10 17.81 -8.88
C ALA A 654 -26.48 16.46 -9.51
N VAL A 655 -25.52 15.56 -9.65
CA VAL A 655 -25.70 14.23 -10.24
C VAL A 655 -25.30 13.12 -9.27
N GLY A 656 -25.85 11.91 -9.43
CA GLY A 656 -25.61 10.85 -8.45
C GLY A 656 -26.07 9.45 -8.86
N GLU A 657 -26.28 8.60 -7.85
CA GLU A 657 -26.73 7.21 -8.00
C GLU A 657 -28.04 7.10 -8.80
N LYS A 658 -28.25 5.96 -9.46
CA LYS A 658 -29.49 5.62 -10.18
C LYS A 658 -29.93 6.68 -11.21
N GLY A 659 -28.97 7.23 -11.94
CA GLY A 659 -29.21 8.21 -13.00
C GLY A 659 -29.69 9.56 -12.49
N LEU A 660 -29.53 9.87 -11.20
CA LEU A 660 -30.12 11.05 -10.60
C LEU A 660 -29.50 12.33 -11.17
N ILE A 661 -30.35 13.29 -11.55
CA ILE A 661 -29.99 14.67 -11.86
C ILE A 661 -30.94 15.59 -11.08
N LEU A 662 -30.38 16.52 -10.32
CA LEU A 662 -31.09 17.56 -9.60
C LEU A 662 -30.69 18.94 -10.15
N SER A 663 -31.62 19.89 -10.18
CA SER A 663 -31.31 21.28 -10.49
C SER A 663 -31.89 22.25 -9.46
N SER A 664 -31.23 23.39 -9.28
CA SER A 664 -31.68 24.46 -8.40
C SER A 664 -31.21 25.83 -8.90
N LYS A 665 -32.01 26.88 -8.69
CA LYS A 665 -31.59 28.28 -8.91
C LYS A 665 -30.99 28.93 -7.66
N ASP A 666 -31.47 28.54 -6.48
CA ASP A 666 -31.13 29.17 -5.20
C ASP A 666 -30.26 28.29 -4.29
N GLY A 667 -29.98 27.05 -4.70
CA GLY A 667 -29.26 26.04 -3.93
C GLY A 667 -30.04 25.47 -2.75
N LYS A 668 -31.30 25.89 -2.55
CA LYS A 668 -32.17 25.49 -1.43
C LYS A 668 -33.32 24.60 -1.90
N LYS A 669 -34.01 25.01 -2.96
CA LYS A 669 -35.10 24.23 -3.57
C LYS A 669 -34.55 23.48 -4.77
N TRP A 670 -34.64 22.15 -4.72
CA TRP A 670 -34.11 21.26 -5.74
C TRP A 670 -35.22 20.53 -6.47
N THR A 671 -35.09 20.44 -7.79
CA THR A 671 -36.02 19.71 -8.66
C THR A 671 -35.30 18.52 -9.29
N LYS A 672 -35.89 17.32 -9.17
CA LYS A 672 -35.40 16.12 -9.83
C LYS A 672 -35.75 16.17 -11.32
N LEU A 673 -34.74 16.00 -12.17
CA LEU A 673 -34.87 16.00 -13.62
C LEU A 673 -34.87 14.57 -14.16
N LYS A 674 -35.47 14.37 -15.34
CA LYS A 674 -35.58 13.06 -15.99
C LYS A 674 -34.36 12.84 -16.90
N SER A 675 -33.51 11.89 -16.54
CA SER A 675 -32.32 11.50 -17.33
C SER A 675 -32.55 10.24 -18.19
N ASN A 676 -33.52 9.39 -17.81
CA ASN A 676 -33.73 8.03 -18.33
C ASN A 676 -32.52 7.08 -18.15
N ALA A 677 -31.51 7.47 -17.38
CA ALA A 677 -30.40 6.60 -17.01
C ALA A 677 -30.76 5.78 -15.77
N THR A 678 -30.33 4.53 -15.72
CA THR A 678 -30.49 3.63 -14.56
C THR A 678 -29.20 3.44 -13.77
N GLY A 679 -28.03 3.61 -14.40
CA GLY A 679 -26.72 3.56 -13.75
C GLY A 679 -26.34 4.89 -13.09
N ALA A 680 -25.33 4.87 -12.22
CA ALA A 680 -24.82 6.07 -11.57
C ALA A 680 -24.25 7.07 -12.59
N ILE A 681 -24.48 8.37 -12.34
CA ILE A 681 -23.83 9.48 -13.04
C ILE A 681 -22.78 10.05 -12.10
N ASN A 682 -21.50 9.87 -12.46
CA ASN A 682 -20.36 10.20 -11.60
C ASN A 682 -19.96 11.67 -11.74
N SER A 683 -20.06 12.25 -12.94
CA SER A 683 -19.69 13.65 -13.17
C SER A 683 -20.51 14.33 -14.28
N ILE A 684 -20.43 15.66 -14.30
CA ILE A 684 -21.11 16.55 -15.23
C ILE A 684 -20.25 17.79 -15.52
N ALA A 685 -20.20 18.21 -16.78
CA ALA A 685 -19.56 19.45 -17.22
C ALA A 685 -20.46 20.23 -18.18
N TRP A 686 -20.21 21.53 -18.30
CA TRP A 686 -20.92 22.43 -19.20
C TRP A 686 -19.95 23.36 -19.91
N ASN A 687 -20.09 23.51 -21.23
CA ASN A 687 -19.23 24.36 -22.04
C ASN A 687 -19.80 25.75 -22.39
N GLY A 688 -20.89 26.16 -21.74
CA GLY A 688 -21.63 27.37 -22.11
C GLY A 688 -22.85 27.11 -22.99
N SER A 689 -22.91 25.98 -23.69
CA SER A 689 -24.02 25.63 -24.61
C SER A 689 -24.54 24.20 -24.47
N THR A 690 -23.70 23.30 -23.96
CA THR A 690 -23.94 21.85 -23.98
C THR A 690 -23.44 21.28 -22.66
N PHE A 691 -24.29 20.47 -22.04
CA PHE A 691 -23.97 19.65 -20.89
C PHE A 691 -23.53 18.27 -21.35
N VAL A 692 -22.51 17.73 -20.70
CA VAL A 692 -22.08 16.34 -20.81
C VAL A 692 -22.08 15.76 -19.41
N ALA A 693 -22.77 14.64 -19.20
CA ALA A 693 -22.75 13.89 -17.96
C ALA A 693 -22.26 12.46 -18.22
N VAL A 694 -21.37 11.97 -17.37
CA VAL A 694 -20.68 10.69 -17.54
C VAL A 694 -20.84 9.80 -16.31
N GLY A 695 -20.78 8.48 -16.48
CA GLY A 695 -20.98 7.56 -15.36
C GLY A 695 -20.58 6.11 -15.64
N GLU A 696 -21.17 5.21 -14.85
CA GLU A 696 -20.84 3.78 -14.89
C GLU A 696 -21.27 3.10 -16.20
N SER A 697 -20.59 1.99 -16.55
CA SER A 697 -20.93 1.15 -17.72
C SER A 697 -20.92 1.91 -19.05
N GLY A 698 -20.02 2.88 -19.21
CA GLY A 698 -19.84 3.67 -20.41
C GLY A 698 -20.95 4.70 -20.65
N LEU A 699 -21.66 5.14 -19.60
CA LEU A 699 -22.75 6.10 -19.73
C LEU A 699 -22.24 7.49 -20.12
N ILE A 700 -22.73 8.02 -21.25
CA ILE A 700 -22.60 9.43 -21.64
C ILE A 700 -24.00 9.95 -21.95
N LEU A 701 -24.37 11.06 -21.31
CA LEU A 701 -25.58 11.83 -21.58
C LEU A 701 -25.21 13.23 -22.04
N VAL A 702 -25.96 13.77 -22.98
CA VAL A 702 -25.82 15.14 -23.46
C VAL A 702 -27.13 15.91 -23.38
N SER A 703 -27.03 17.21 -23.14
CA SER A 703 -28.20 18.10 -23.10
C SER A 703 -27.81 19.51 -23.53
N LYS A 704 -28.71 20.22 -24.22
CA LYS A 704 -28.53 21.64 -24.57
C LYS A 704 -29.12 22.58 -23.52
N ASP A 705 -30.12 22.12 -22.76
CA ASP A 705 -30.90 22.93 -21.81
C ASP A 705 -30.78 22.45 -20.35
N GLY A 706 -30.01 21.39 -20.12
CA GLY A 706 -29.81 20.75 -18.82
C GLY A 706 -31.04 20.00 -18.29
N SER A 707 -32.14 19.94 -19.04
CA SER A 707 -33.43 19.34 -18.64
C SER A 707 -33.80 18.14 -19.49
N ASN A 708 -33.54 18.22 -20.80
CA ASN A 708 -33.76 17.16 -21.77
C ASN A 708 -32.43 16.48 -22.09
N TRP A 709 -32.30 15.24 -21.65
CA TRP A 709 -31.06 14.47 -21.77
C TRP A 709 -31.21 13.35 -22.79
N THR A 710 -30.23 13.24 -23.68
CA THR A 710 -30.15 12.16 -24.65
C THR A 710 -28.89 11.33 -24.38
N LYS A 711 -29.03 10.02 -24.50
CA LYS A 711 -27.92 9.08 -24.33
C LYS A 711 -27.12 8.97 -25.63
N VAL A 712 -25.80 9.09 -25.54
CA VAL A 712 -24.91 8.82 -26.67
C VAL A 712 -24.79 7.29 -26.86
N PRO A 713 -24.94 6.76 -28.08
CA PRO A 713 -24.85 5.32 -28.34
C PRO A 713 -23.56 4.66 -27.83
N ARG A 714 -23.67 3.38 -27.46
CA ARG A 714 -22.69 2.62 -26.68
C ARG A 714 -21.45 2.28 -27.52
N ASN A 715 -20.42 3.12 -27.46
CA ASN A 715 -19.19 2.93 -28.25
C ASN A 715 -17.99 2.43 -27.43
N PHE A 716 -18.06 2.39 -26.10
CA PHE A 716 -16.88 2.26 -25.24
C PHE A 716 -17.13 1.37 -24.00
N LYS A 717 -16.07 0.73 -23.49
CA LYS A 717 -16.11 -0.19 -22.33
C LYS A 717 -15.42 0.46 -21.13
N GLY A 718 -16.10 0.57 -19.98
CA GLY A 718 -15.48 1.06 -18.72
C GLY A 718 -16.39 1.91 -17.84
N ALA A 719 -15.87 2.37 -16.71
CA ALA A 719 -16.53 3.36 -15.85
C ALA A 719 -15.85 4.73 -16.01
N TYR A 720 -16.64 5.78 -16.19
CA TYR A 720 -16.15 7.15 -16.32
C TYR A 720 -16.24 7.87 -14.99
N TYR A 721 -15.17 8.52 -14.58
CA TYR A 721 -15.06 9.11 -13.25
C TYR A 721 -15.34 10.59 -13.27
N ASP A 722 -14.63 11.35 -14.12
CA ASP A 722 -14.78 12.80 -14.17
C ASP A 722 -14.74 13.33 -15.59
N VAL A 723 -15.32 14.52 -15.78
CA VAL A 723 -15.38 15.22 -17.08
C VAL A 723 -15.08 16.69 -16.89
N ALA A 724 -14.23 17.25 -17.75
CA ALA A 724 -13.88 18.66 -17.78
C ALA A 724 -14.05 19.24 -19.18
N TRP A 725 -14.36 20.53 -19.26
CA TRP A 725 -14.33 21.31 -20.49
C TRP A 725 -13.14 22.26 -20.46
N GLY A 726 -12.37 22.30 -21.54
CA GLY A 726 -11.18 23.13 -21.67
C GLY A 726 -10.70 23.17 -23.11
N ASN A 727 -10.05 24.28 -23.51
CA ASN A 727 -9.44 24.42 -24.84
C ASN A 727 -10.28 23.88 -26.03
N GLY A 728 -11.60 24.13 -26.02
CA GLY A 728 -12.50 23.71 -27.09
C GLY A 728 -12.93 22.24 -27.11
N ALA A 729 -12.63 21.45 -26.07
CA ALA A 729 -13.05 20.05 -25.96
C ALA A 729 -13.47 19.64 -24.54
N PHE A 730 -14.35 18.64 -24.48
CA PHE A 730 -14.57 17.82 -23.30
C PHE A 730 -13.49 16.75 -23.21
N ALA A 731 -12.97 16.51 -22.02
CA ALA A 731 -12.08 15.40 -21.69
C ALA A 731 -12.68 14.59 -20.54
N VAL A 732 -12.63 13.25 -20.62
CA VAL A 732 -13.20 12.32 -19.64
C VAL A 732 -12.13 11.35 -19.16
N THR A 733 -12.00 11.21 -17.85
CA THR A 733 -11.15 10.19 -17.24
C THR A 733 -11.91 8.88 -17.03
N THR A 734 -11.20 7.77 -17.17
CA THR A 734 -11.74 6.43 -16.92
C THR A 734 -10.92 5.69 -15.87
N ALA A 735 -11.51 4.68 -15.24
CA ALA A 735 -10.73 3.62 -14.58
C ALA A 735 -10.77 2.34 -15.40
N GLY A 736 -9.67 1.58 -15.32
CA GLY A 736 -9.39 0.43 -16.17
C GLY A 736 -10.55 -0.58 -16.18
N TYR A 737 -10.92 -0.98 -17.39
CA TYR A 737 -11.74 -2.16 -17.64
C TYR A 737 -10.82 -3.38 -17.82
N TYR A 738 -11.26 -4.56 -17.38
CA TYR A 738 -10.52 -5.83 -17.55
C TYR A 738 -10.10 -6.01 -19.02
N GLY A 739 -8.83 -5.74 -19.35
CA GLY A 739 -8.28 -5.95 -20.69
C GLY A 739 -7.07 -5.08 -21.07
N ASN A 740 -6.95 -3.85 -20.56
CA ASN A 740 -5.76 -2.99 -20.78
C ASN A 740 -5.00 -2.85 -19.46
N ILE A 741 -3.77 -3.35 -19.40
CA ILE A 741 -3.06 -3.59 -18.13
C ILE A 741 -1.85 -2.68 -17.92
N ASP A 742 -1.61 -1.75 -18.83
CA ASP A 742 -0.59 -0.71 -18.69
C ASP A 742 -1.11 0.71 -18.91
N SER A 743 -2.41 0.85 -19.24
CA SER A 743 -2.97 2.13 -19.62
C SER A 743 -4.30 2.48 -18.95
N SER A 744 -4.43 3.77 -18.64
CA SER A 744 -5.70 4.43 -18.38
C SER A 744 -6.23 5.01 -19.69
N THR A 745 -7.54 5.04 -19.92
CA THR A 745 -8.11 5.65 -21.13
C THR A 745 -8.65 7.04 -20.82
N ILE A 746 -8.38 8.01 -21.70
CA ILE A 746 -9.01 9.32 -21.71
C ILE A 746 -9.87 9.46 -22.97
N LEU A 747 -11.08 9.97 -22.81
CA LEU A 747 -11.95 10.29 -23.95
C LEU A 747 -11.92 11.78 -24.23
N ARG A 748 -11.97 12.15 -25.50
CA ARG A 748 -12.04 13.55 -25.94
C ARG A 748 -13.20 13.76 -26.91
N SER A 749 -13.90 14.89 -26.78
CA SER A 749 -14.96 15.30 -27.73
C SER A 749 -15.13 16.81 -27.79
N ALA A 750 -15.21 17.38 -29.00
CA ALA A 750 -15.51 18.80 -29.17
C ALA A 750 -17.00 19.13 -28.96
N ASP A 751 -17.90 18.17 -29.26
CA ASP A 751 -19.35 18.39 -29.33
C ASP A 751 -20.15 17.59 -28.29
N GLY A 752 -19.50 16.70 -27.54
CA GLY A 752 -20.11 15.77 -26.59
C GLY A 752 -20.78 14.54 -27.24
N GLN A 753 -20.82 14.47 -28.57
CA GLN A 753 -21.50 13.42 -29.33
C GLN A 753 -20.49 12.44 -29.95
N LYS A 754 -19.44 12.97 -30.57
CA LYS A 754 -18.38 12.19 -31.22
C LYS A 754 -17.15 12.18 -30.33
N TRP A 755 -16.73 10.99 -29.94
CA TRP A 755 -15.66 10.79 -28.98
C TRP A 755 -14.50 10.02 -29.61
N THR A 756 -13.29 10.42 -29.25
CA THR A 756 -12.05 9.71 -29.56
C THR A 756 -11.41 9.23 -28.27
N GLU A 757 -10.89 8.01 -28.26
CA GLU A 757 -10.16 7.46 -27.11
C GLU A 757 -8.66 7.68 -27.27
N THR A 758 -7.98 7.89 -26.16
CA THR A 758 -6.54 7.92 -26.06
C THR A 758 -6.17 7.14 -24.81
N ASP A 759 -5.60 5.96 -25.00
CA ASP A 759 -4.95 5.24 -23.90
C ASP A 759 -3.74 6.05 -23.45
N ILE A 760 -3.37 5.98 -22.17
CA ILE A 760 -2.18 6.60 -21.58
C ILE A 760 -1.46 5.61 -20.69
N GLU A 761 -0.15 5.41 -20.89
CA GLU A 761 0.64 4.52 -20.04
C GLU A 761 0.74 5.12 -18.63
N ASP A 762 0.14 4.43 -17.66
CA ASP A 762 0.02 4.95 -16.29
C ASP A 762 1.04 4.37 -15.32
N GLY A 763 1.70 3.27 -15.68
CA GLY A 763 2.71 2.61 -14.84
C GLY A 763 2.22 2.32 -13.42
N LEU A 764 0.91 2.10 -13.26
CA LEU A 764 0.31 1.73 -11.98
C LEU A 764 0.75 0.32 -11.58
N THR A 765 1.14 0.16 -10.31
CA THR A 765 1.66 -1.11 -9.78
C THR A 765 0.56 -2.04 -9.28
N ILE A 766 -0.62 -1.51 -8.94
CA ILE A 766 -1.76 -2.25 -8.39
C ILE A 766 -2.98 -2.02 -9.29
N ARG A 767 -3.47 -3.08 -9.95
CA ARG A 767 -4.66 -2.98 -10.81
C ARG A 767 -5.88 -3.69 -10.26
N SER A 768 -7.00 -2.97 -10.33
CA SER A 768 -8.34 -3.48 -10.10
C SER A 768 -9.28 -2.84 -11.11
N ALA A 769 -10.51 -3.35 -11.21
CA ALA A 769 -11.57 -2.76 -12.05
C ALA A 769 -11.94 -1.30 -11.69
N ARG A 770 -11.34 -0.74 -10.64
CA ARG A 770 -11.56 0.63 -10.17
C ARG A 770 -10.28 1.46 -10.14
N THR A 771 -9.15 0.93 -10.58
CA THR A 771 -7.88 1.66 -10.60
C THR A 771 -7.72 2.42 -11.92
N GLY A 772 -7.43 3.71 -11.87
CA GLY A 772 -7.14 4.54 -13.05
C GLY A 772 -7.14 6.02 -12.70
N LEU A 773 -7.80 6.86 -13.49
CA LEU A 773 -7.86 8.30 -13.28
C LEU A 773 -9.22 8.73 -12.70
N TYR A 774 -9.19 9.44 -11.58
CA TYR A 774 -10.37 9.78 -10.80
C TYR A 774 -10.86 11.21 -11.03
N GLY A 775 -9.94 12.16 -11.25
CA GLY A 775 -10.27 13.57 -11.39
C GLY A 775 -9.64 14.20 -12.64
N ILE A 776 -10.32 15.19 -13.22
CA ILE A 776 -9.76 16.02 -14.30
C ILE A 776 -10.27 17.45 -14.22
N SER A 777 -9.42 18.43 -14.53
CA SER A 777 -9.84 19.83 -14.70
C SER A 777 -8.97 20.54 -15.73
N PHE A 778 -9.50 21.60 -16.33
CA PHE A 778 -8.74 22.50 -17.19
C PHE A 778 -8.31 23.74 -16.40
N VAL A 779 -7.03 23.81 -16.02
CA VAL A 779 -6.45 24.80 -15.10
C VAL A 779 -5.04 25.17 -15.54
N GLY A 780 -4.61 26.40 -15.29
CA GLY A 780 -3.28 26.88 -15.69
C GLY A 780 -3.00 26.79 -17.20
N GLY A 781 -4.04 26.68 -18.03
CA GLY A 781 -3.93 26.45 -19.49
C GLY A 781 -3.83 24.99 -19.92
N TYR A 782 -3.99 24.02 -19.00
CA TYR A 782 -3.85 22.60 -19.28
C TYR A 782 -5.00 21.78 -18.72
N PHE A 783 -5.31 20.68 -19.39
CA PHE A 783 -5.94 19.55 -18.72
C PHE A 783 -4.95 18.89 -17.77
N VAL A 784 -5.37 18.74 -16.52
CA VAL A 784 -4.64 18.02 -15.50
C VAL A 784 -5.53 16.88 -15.05
N ALA A 785 -5.11 15.64 -15.31
CA ALA A 785 -5.80 14.44 -14.87
C ALA A 785 -5.02 13.81 -13.70
N ALA A 786 -5.75 13.37 -12.67
CA ALA A 786 -5.16 12.81 -11.46
C ALA A 786 -5.87 11.50 -11.07
N GLY A 787 -5.13 10.56 -10.48
CA GLY A 787 -5.66 9.24 -10.22
C GLY A 787 -4.88 8.40 -9.22
N ALA A 788 -4.96 7.10 -9.43
CA ALA A 788 -4.38 6.09 -8.56
C ALA A 788 -2.86 6.23 -8.41
N GLU A 789 -2.36 5.81 -7.25
CA GLU A 789 -0.93 5.79 -6.94
C GLU A 789 -0.24 7.14 -7.17
N GLY A 790 -0.93 8.25 -6.91
CA GLY A 790 -0.40 9.59 -7.10
C GLY A 790 -0.21 10.03 -8.55
N SER A 791 -0.76 9.29 -9.51
CA SER A 791 -0.57 9.57 -10.94
C SER A 791 -1.16 10.93 -11.31
N ILE A 792 -0.36 11.74 -12.01
CA ILE A 792 -0.78 13.02 -12.58
C ILE A 792 -0.34 13.07 -14.04
N PHE A 793 -1.24 13.51 -14.92
CA PHE A 793 -0.98 13.73 -16.32
C PHE A 793 -1.37 15.13 -16.75
N LEU A 794 -0.56 15.71 -17.62
CA LEU A 794 -0.73 17.06 -18.14
C LEU A 794 -0.98 17.02 -19.64
N SER A 795 -1.93 17.81 -20.15
CA SER A 795 -2.16 17.94 -21.59
C SER A 795 -2.70 19.31 -21.96
N PRO A 796 -2.19 19.97 -23.01
CA PRO A 796 -2.73 21.25 -23.46
C PRO A 796 -4.04 21.07 -24.26
N ASP A 797 -4.24 19.92 -24.89
CA ASP A 797 -5.22 19.69 -25.95
C ASP A 797 -6.14 18.46 -25.70
N ALA A 798 -5.90 17.74 -24.61
CA ALA A 798 -6.47 16.45 -24.26
C ALA A 798 -6.17 15.32 -25.27
N ILE A 799 -5.12 15.49 -26.08
CA ILE A 799 -4.64 14.52 -27.06
C ILE A 799 -3.26 14.03 -26.67
N ASN A 800 -2.33 14.96 -26.44
CA ASN A 800 -0.95 14.66 -26.06
C ASN A 800 -0.82 14.80 -24.55
N TRP A 801 -0.43 13.71 -23.87
CA TRP A 801 -0.37 13.63 -22.42
C TRP A 801 1.05 13.39 -21.93
N SER A 802 1.46 14.16 -20.92
CA SER A 802 2.77 14.07 -20.26
C SER A 802 2.56 13.54 -18.85
N LYS A 803 3.15 12.38 -18.53
CA LYS A 803 3.14 11.85 -17.16
C LYS A 803 4.03 12.73 -16.29
N GLN A 804 3.53 13.13 -15.13
CA GLN A 804 4.28 13.96 -14.18
C GLN A 804 4.99 13.08 -13.14
N ASP A 805 6.03 13.63 -12.53
CA ASP A 805 6.75 12.95 -11.44
C ASP A 805 5.85 12.76 -10.22
N VAL A 806 5.76 11.50 -9.78
CA VAL A 806 4.88 11.07 -8.69
C VAL A 806 5.55 11.30 -7.34
N LEU A 807 4.93 12.10 -6.46
CA LEU A 807 5.43 12.40 -5.11
C LEU A 807 4.71 11.64 -3.98
N THR A 808 3.74 10.79 -4.33
CA THR A 808 2.87 10.10 -3.38
C THR A 808 2.30 8.81 -4.00
N GLN A 809 1.91 7.83 -3.21
CA GLN A 809 1.11 6.68 -3.69
C GLN A 809 -0.38 6.81 -3.32
N GLU A 810 -0.75 7.93 -2.74
CA GLU A 810 -2.15 8.20 -2.41
C GLU A 810 -2.96 8.44 -3.68
N ASP A 811 -4.16 7.87 -3.71
CA ASP A 811 -5.14 8.16 -4.77
C ASP A 811 -5.46 9.65 -4.80
N LEU A 812 -5.33 10.28 -5.97
CA LEU A 812 -5.62 11.69 -6.20
C LEU A 812 -6.97 11.86 -6.89
N ASN A 813 -7.84 12.67 -6.30
CA ASN A 813 -9.27 12.68 -6.63
C ASN A 813 -9.72 13.95 -7.35
N ALA A 814 -9.07 15.09 -7.11
CA ALA A 814 -9.52 16.36 -7.68
C ALA A 814 -8.38 17.35 -7.92
N VAL A 815 -8.60 18.24 -8.89
CA VAL A 815 -7.67 19.28 -9.32
C VAL A 815 -8.38 20.63 -9.26
N VAL A 816 -7.69 21.69 -8.82
CA VAL A 816 -8.21 23.06 -8.81
C VAL A 816 -7.07 24.09 -8.98
N GLU A 817 -7.37 25.26 -9.54
CA GLU A 817 -6.43 26.39 -9.58
C GLU A 817 -6.74 27.40 -8.48
N TYR A 818 -5.71 27.87 -7.77
CA TYR A 818 -5.83 28.90 -6.74
C TYR A 818 -4.58 29.77 -6.68
N ASN A 819 -4.74 31.10 -6.71
CA ASN A 819 -3.64 32.06 -6.64
C ASN A 819 -2.49 31.74 -7.63
N GLY A 820 -2.84 31.42 -8.88
CA GLY A 820 -1.88 31.12 -9.94
C GLY A 820 -1.20 29.75 -9.83
N LYS A 821 -1.58 28.91 -8.86
CA LYS A 821 -1.03 27.55 -8.69
C LYS A 821 -2.09 26.49 -8.94
N ILE A 822 -1.65 25.37 -9.49
CA ILE A 822 -2.47 24.16 -9.63
C ILE A 822 -2.34 23.37 -8.34
N TYR A 823 -3.47 22.93 -7.78
CA TYR A 823 -3.53 22.05 -6.61
C TYR A 823 -4.20 20.73 -6.98
N VAL A 824 -3.66 19.63 -6.47
CA VAL A 824 -4.24 18.28 -6.60
C VAL A 824 -4.44 17.70 -5.20
N VAL A 825 -5.62 17.15 -4.91
CA VAL A 825 -5.99 16.64 -3.58
C VAL A 825 -6.40 15.18 -3.61
N GLY A 826 -6.19 14.44 -2.52
CA GLY A 826 -6.43 12.99 -2.50
C GLY A 826 -6.49 12.31 -1.12
N GLY A 827 -6.18 11.02 -1.13
CA GLY A 827 -6.14 10.12 0.03
C GLY A 827 -5.19 10.60 1.13
N HIS A 828 -5.51 10.23 2.38
CA HIS A 828 -4.82 10.68 3.60
C HIS A 828 -4.61 12.19 3.68
N GLY A 829 -5.55 12.95 3.11
CA GLY A 829 -5.53 14.41 3.13
C GLY A 829 -4.47 15.01 2.21
N THR A 830 -3.86 14.23 1.32
CA THR A 830 -2.80 14.66 0.40
C THR A 830 -3.19 15.91 -0.36
N VAL A 831 -2.26 16.87 -0.43
CA VAL A 831 -2.38 18.10 -1.22
C VAL A 831 -1.03 18.36 -1.89
N LEU A 832 -1.02 18.31 -3.22
CA LEU A 832 0.08 18.68 -4.08
C LEU A 832 -0.20 20.05 -4.70
N SER A 833 0.85 20.82 -4.96
CA SER A 833 0.77 22.07 -5.71
C SER A 833 1.91 22.21 -6.70
N ALA A 834 1.62 22.78 -7.86
CA ALA A 834 2.61 23.14 -8.86
C ALA A 834 2.38 24.58 -9.32
N ASP A 835 3.47 25.26 -9.62
CA ASP A 835 3.44 26.55 -10.31
C ASP A 835 3.45 26.27 -11.83
N PRO A 836 2.43 26.69 -12.60
CA PRO A 836 2.44 26.55 -14.05
C PRO A 836 3.68 27.16 -14.72
N ASP A 837 4.31 28.17 -14.10
CA ASP A 837 5.53 28.80 -14.62
C ASP A 837 6.80 27.94 -14.40
N SER A 838 6.71 26.86 -13.60
CA SER A 838 7.81 25.89 -13.41
C SER A 838 7.97 24.88 -14.56
N LEU A 839 7.20 25.07 -15.65
CA LEU A 839 7.18 24.19 -16.80
C LEU A 839 8.56 24.08 -17.46
N HIS A 840 9.05 22.86 -17.57
CA HIS A 840 10.31 22.55 -18.24
C HIS A 840 10.17 21.29 -19.09
N LYS A 841 11.12 21.05 -20.00
CA LYS A 841 11.22 19.78 -20.71
C LYS A 841 12.07 18.81 -19.89
N ALA A 842 11.71 17.54 -19.85
CA ALA A 842 12.58 16.48 -19.32
C ALA A 842 13.95 16.58 -20.02
N GLN A 843 15.04 16.61 -19.23
CA GLN A 843 16.41 16.74 -19.71
C GLN A 843 16.97 15.42 -20.20
#